data_AF-A0A4W5PIZ9-F1
#
_entry.id   AF-A0A4W5PIZ9-F1
#
_cell.length_a   1.000
_cell.length_b   1.000
_cell.length_c   1.000
_cell.angle_alpha   90.00
_cell.angle_beta   90.00
_cell.angle_gamma   90.00
#
_symmetry.space_group_name_H-M   'P 1'
#
loop_
_entity.id
_entity.type
_entity.pdbx_description
1 polymer ?
#
loop_
_entity_poly.entity_id
_entity_poly.type
_entity_poly.pdbx_seq_one_letter_code
_entity_poly.pdbx_strand_id
1 'polypeptide(L)'
;LARQFHKESRNKLRPTLGSSLFLMFLVALSFAYFAKALSGSYMKSTITQLERRFDIPSYLTGVIDGSFEIGNLLVIAFVSYFGAKLHRPKIIAMGCVLMAVGTFIIALPHFLIGRYKFETSIRSSVNSTNNLSPCPARLLSPSALASGCEGESNLSMWIYVFLGNVLRGIGETPVQPLGISYIDDFAREENAAFYIGCVQTIAVIGPVFGYLLGSLCAKIYVDIGFVNMESITISPGDARWVGAWWLGYLIAGVITLLSAIPFWFLPRSLPIPSDRGPAQCTPERTSFLKDSPLLEHKYQADEPAGFLEMAKDFIPTLKTLLGNPVYFIYLCVTIIQLNSLIGMVTYKPKYIEQHYGQSASKANFLMGTINIPAVALGIFTGGLLMKRLKLSIMGAAKFAFGTSLIGYFLSLFFFVMSCENVKVAGITLDGVSYEERSVFSACNSDCVCSGRDWDPVCGENGITYVSPCLAGCQTSTGSGKNTVFSNCSCVVAAGLSSGNLTASVGHCPHRDDCDRVFPYFLALSVITSFIISLGGTPGYMVLIRCIKPQLKSLALGFHTLSTRTLAGIPAPIYFGAIIDTTCLKWGQKRCGGRGACRIYNTTAYRIAYLGLTMGLRTVSFLLCILGFVLLKQHLQREECSTHRVANGGAELEALRKEEVLASNSDQSLQTSTTDYNSTERETRL
;
A
#
# COMPACT_ATOMS: atom_id res chain seq x y z
N LEU A 1 44.65 18.97 -38.14
CA LEU A 1 43.48 18.39 -38.85
C LEU A 1 42.96 17.09 -38.22
N ALA A 2 43.68 15.96 -38.21
CA ALA A 2 43.18 14.70 -37.62
C ALA A 2 42.86 14.78 -36.10
N ARG A 3 43.67 15.49 -35.30
CA ARG A 3 43.37 15.75 -33.88
C ARG A 3 42.16 16.68 -33.65
N GLN A 4 41.82 17.49 -34.65
CA GLN A 4 40.72 18.46 -34.59
C GLN A 4 39.41 17.76 -34.98
N PHE A 5 39.43 16.95 -36.04
CA PHE A 5 38.35 16.02 -36.41
C PHE A 5 38.03 15.02 -35.28
N HIS A 6 39.04 14.49 -34.59
CA HIS A 6 38.84 13.55 -33.49
C HIS A 6 38.27 14.22 -32.22
N LYS A 7 38.52 15.52 -32.03
CA LYS A 7 37.97 16.33 -30.92
C LYS A 7 36.54 16.77 -31.21
N GLU A 8 36.24 17.09 -32.47
CA GLU A 8 34.91 17.48 -32.97
C GLU A 8 33.94 16.28 -33.05
N SER A 9 34.44 15.11 -33.47
CA SER A 9 33.75 13.81 -33.35
C SER A 9 33.43 13.46 -31.89
N ARG A 10 34.38 13.61 -30.96
CA ARG A 10 34.16 13.37 -29.52
C ARG A 10 33.14 14.33 -28.91
N ASN A 11 33.13 15.59 -29.36
CA ASN A 11 32.18 16.60 -28.89
C ASN A 11 30.77 16.43 -29.44
N LYS A 12 30.57 15.80 -30.62
CA LYS A 12 29.25 15.37 -31.11
C LYS A 12 28.77 14.05 -30.51
N LEU A 13 29.69 13.13 -30.18
CA LEU A 13 29.36 11.81 -29.59
C LEU A 13 29.03 11.89 -28.08
N ARG A 14 29.61 12.84 -27.33
CA ARG A 14 29.35 13.04 -25.90
C ARG A 14 27.90 13.42 -25.54
N PRO A 15 27.26 14.41 -26.19
CA PRO A 15 25.89 14.79 -25.86
C PRO A 15 24.87 13.70 -26.24
N THR A 16 25.12 12.97 -27.33
CA THR A 16 24.30 11.81 -27.75
C THR A 16 24.44 10.63 -26.80
N LEU A 17 25.67 10.34 -26.33
CA LEU A 17 25.93 9.30 -25.33
C LEU A 17 25.35 9.65 -23.95
N GLY A 18 25.46 10.91 -23.51
CA GLY A 18 24.89 11.37 -22.23
C GLY A 18 23.35 11.30 -22.21
N SER A 19 22.70 11.69 -23.30
CA SER A 19 21.24 11.58 -23.45
C SER A 19 20.77 10.11 -23.48
N SER A 20 21.50 9.24 -24.18
CA SER A 20 21.22 7.80 -24.22
C SER A 20 21.37 7.13 -22.85
N LEU A 21 22.43 7.44 -22.10
CA LEU A 21 22.65 6.91 -20.75
C LEU A 21 21.59 7.38 -19.74
N PHE A 22 21.15 8.63 -19.83
CA PHE A 22 20.06 9.15 -19.00
C PHE A 22 18.73 8.45 -19.30
N LEU A 23 18.42 8.24 -20.58
CA LEU A 23 17.23 7.47 -20.98
C LEU A 23 17.30 6.03 -20.47
N MET A 24 18.47 5.38 -20.53
CA MET A 24 18.65 4.04 -19.95
C MET A 24 18.42 4.04 -18.44
N PHE A 25 18.90 5.05 -17.72
CA PHE A 25 18.59 5.19 -16.29
C PHE A 25 17.09 5.34 -16.03
N LEU A 26 16.39 6.16 -16.81
CA LEU A 26 14.94 6.34 -16.68
C LEU A 26 14.17 5.04 -16.92
N VAL A 27 14.54 4.27 -17.95
CA VAL A 27 13.92 2.97 -18.25
C VAL A 27 14.20 1.98 -17.14
N ALA A 28 15.45 1.90 -16.67
CA ALA A 28 15.85 1.03 -15.57
C ALA A 28 15.11 1.37 -14.26
N LEU A 29 15.00 2.65 -13.93
CA LEU A 29 14.27 3.12 -12.75
C LEU A 29 12.77 2.84 -12.86
N SER A 30 12.18 3.08 -14.03
CA SER A 30 10.78 2.74 -14.28
C SER A 30 10.52 1.24 -14.09
N PHE A 31 11.42 0.39 -14.59
CA PHE A 31 11.32 -1.05 -14.43
C PHE A 31 11.50 -1.50 -12.97
N ALA A 32 12.41 -0.88 -12.21
CA ALA A 32 12.55 -1.13 -10.78
C ALA A 32 11.31 -0.70 -9.98
N TYR A 33 10.69 0.43 -10.33
CA TYR A 33 9.42 0.89 -9.74
C TYR A 33 8.26 -0.05 -10.03
N PHE A 34 8.19 -0.56 -11.27
CA PHE A 34 7.23 -1.60 -11.64
C PHE A 34 7.45 -2.88 -10.80
N ALA A 35 8.70 -3.37 -10.74
CA ALA A 35 9.04 -4.59 -10.02
C ALA A 35 8.74 -4.51 -8.51
N LYS A 36 9.13 -3.40 -7.86
CA LYS A 36 8.85 -3.21 -6.41
C LYS A 36 7.35 -3.17 -6.11
N ALA A 37 6.57 -2.52 -6.98
CA ALA A 37 5.13 -2.34 -6.77
C ALA A 37 4.35 -3.62 -7.08
N LEU A 38 4.78 -4.41 -8.08
CA LEU A 38 4.29 -5.75 -8.35
C LEU A 38 4.51 -6.69 -7.17
N SER A 39 5.73 -6.73 -6.62
CA SER A 39 6.06 -7.58 -5.46
C SER A 39 5.24 -7.19 -4.23
N GLY A 40 5.03 -5.87 -4.01
CA GLY A 40 4.21 -5.37 -2.92
C GLY A 40 2.72 -5.74 -3.02
N SER A 41 2.11 -5.67 -4.21
CA SER A 41 0.70 -6.10 -4.35
C SER A 41 0.54 -7.62 -4.35
N TYR A 42 1.55 -8.37 -4.82
CA TYR A 42 1.56 -9.82 -4.73
C TYR A 42 1.50 -10.30 -3.27
N MET A 43 2.28 -9.70 -2.36
CA MET A 43 2.21 -9.98 -0.92
C MET A 43 0.77 -9.91 -0.40
N LYS A 44 0.09 -8.79 -0.66
CA LYS A 44 -1.31 -8.56 -0.24
C LYS A 44 -2.28 -9.58 -0.84
N SER A 45 -2.05 -9.99 -2.09
CA SER A 45 -2.88 -11.00 -2.77
C SER A 45 -2.74 -12.42 -2.18
N THR A 46 -1.66 -12.70 -1.45
CA THR A 46 -1.36 -14.02 -0.88
C THR A 46 -1.72 -14.17 0.60
N ILE A 47 -2.27 -13.13 1.26
CA ILE A 47 -2.57 -13.14 2.70
C ILE A 47 -3.35 -14.38 3.13
N THR A 48 -4.47 -14.70 2.46
CA THR A 48 -5.29 -15.86 2.83
C THR A 48 -4.59 -17.19 2.59
N GLN A 49 -3.65 -17.24 1.64
CA GLN A 49 -2.84 -18.44 1.37
C GLN A 49 -1.79 -18.66 2.47
N LEU A 50 -1.15 -17.59 2.94
CA LEU A 50 -0.20 -17.64 4.05
C LEU A 50 -0.89 -18.02 5.36
N GLU A 51 -2.07 -17.47 5.64
CA GLU A 51 -2.90 -17.87 6.79
C GLU A 51 -3.16 -19.38 6.79
N ARG A 52 -3.66 -19.91 5.67
CA ARG A 52 -4.00 -21.33 5.55
C ARG A 52 -2.78 -22.26 5.54
N ARG A 53 -1.66 -21.85 4.95
CA ARG A 53 -0.42 -22.65 4.88
C ARG A 53 0.27 -22.75 6.23
N PHE A 54 0.38 -21.64 6.95
CA PHE A 54 1.10 -21.60 8.23
C PHE A 54 0.18 -21.75 9.44
N ASP A 55 -1.13 -21.86 9.21
CA ASP A 55 -2.17 -21.95 10.24
C ASP A 55 -2.03 -20.79 11.25
N ILE A 56 -2.03 -19.56 10.71
CA ILE A 56 -1.84 -18.32 11.47
C ILE A 56 -3.08 -17.41 11.41
N PRO A 57 -3.35 -16.66 12.49
CA PRO A 57 -4.43 -15.69 12.55
C PRO A 57 -4.14 -14.43 11.71
N SER A 58 -5.18 -13.66 11.39
CA SER A 58 -5.09 -12.48 10.52
C SER A 58 -4.26 -11.35 11.11
N TYR A 59 -4.22 -11.18 12.43
CA TYR A 59 -3.36 -10.17 13.05
C TYR A 59 -1.87 -10.45 12.77
N LEU A 60 -1.49 -11.73 12.72
CA LEU A 60 -0.09 -12.13 12.51
C LEU A 60 0.31 -11.95 11.05
N THR A 61 -0.60 -12.18 10.09
CA THR A 61 -0.35 -11.77 8.70
C THR A 61 -0.28 -10.25 8.53
N GLY A 62 -1.02 -9.49 9.35
CA GLY A 62 -0.87 -8.05 9.45
C GLY A 62 0.53 -7.63 9.92
N VAL A 63 1.10 -8.32 10.92
CA VAL A 63 2.50 -8.11 11.36
C VAL A 63 3.49 -8.43 10.23
N ILE A 64 3.25 -9.52 9.49
CA ILE A 64 4.07 -9.89 8.33
C ILE A 64 4.00 -8.79 7.25
N ASP A 65 2.83 -8.29 6.87
CA ASP A 65 2.70 -7.21 5.88
C ASP A 65 3.40 -5.93 6.34
N GLY A 66 3.16 -5.52 7.60
CA GLY A 66 3.78 -4.34 8.21
C GLY A 66 5.31 -4.43 8.37
N SER A 67 5.89 -5.62 8.36
CA SER A 67 7.34 -5.81 8.49
C SER A 67 8.15 -5.21 7.32
N PHE A 68 7.53 -5.03 6.15
CA PHE A 68 8.13 -4.29 5.03
C PHE A 68 8.46 -2.84 5.42
N GLU A 69 7.53 -2.19 6.13
CA GLU A 69 7.69 -0.83 6.60
C GLU A 69 8.78 -0.75 7.67
N ILE A 70 8.83 -1.74 8.58
CA ILE A 70 9.90 -1.87 9.58
C ILE A 70 11.26 -1.93 8.89
N GLY A 71 11.41 -2.78 7.88
CA GLY A 71 12.66 -2.89 7.11
C GLY A 71 13.06 -1.59 6.43
N ASN A 72 12.10 -0.87 5.84
CA ASN A 72 12.37 0.41 5.20
C ASN A 72 12.89 1.46 6.19
N LEU A 73 12.21 1.58 7.34
CA LEU A 73 12.54 2.56 8.39
C LEU A 73 13.95 2.38 8.99
N LEU A 74 14.44 1.14 9.07
CA LEU A 74 15.76 0.83 9.64
C LEU A 74 16.92 1.49 8.87
N VAL A 75 16.77 1.69 7.56
CA VAL A 75 17.87 2.14 6.68
C VAL A 75 17.57 3.45 5.95
N ILE A 76 16.33 3.96 5.97
CA ILE A 76 15.96 5.16 5.19
C ILE A 76 16.78 6.40 5.54
N ALA A 77 17.07 6.63 6.81
CA ALA A 77 17.90 7.76 7.24
C ALA A 77 19.34 7.62 6.73
N PHE A 78 19.93 6.44 6.89
CA PHE A 78 21.29 6.13 6.45
C PHE A 78 21.44 6.28 4.93
N VAL A 79 20.53 5.66 4.17
CA VAL A 79 20.54 5.68 2.70
C VAL A 79 20.29 7.08 2.15
N SER A 80 19.39 7.86 2.76
CA SER A 80 19.10 9.22 2.28
C SER A 80 20.28 10.17 2.47
N TYR A 81 21.03 10.04 3.57
CA TYR A 81 22.18 10.91 3.84
C TYR A 81 23.45 10.45 3.12
N PHE A 82 23.85 9.18 3.30
CA PHE A 82 25.11 8.68 2.74
C PHE A 82 24.97 8.23 1.29
N GLY A 83 23.80 7.71 0.90
CA GLY A 83 23.59 7.18 -0.45
C GLY A 83 23.67 8.25 -1.54
N ALA A 84 23.32 9.51 -1.23
CA ALA A 84 23.43 10.63 -2.16
C ALA A 84 24.90 10.99 -2.51
N LYS A 85 25.84 10.74 -1.58
CA LYS A 85 27.28 11.03 -1.73
C LYS A 85 28.04 9.90 -2.45
N LEU A 86 27.47 8.71 -2.47
CA LEU A 86 28.04 7.50 -3.06
C LEU A 86 27.57 7.29 -4.50
N HIS A 87 27.96 6.17 -5.13
CA HIS A 87 27.61 5.87 -6.51
C HIS A 87 26.14 5.45 -6.64
N ARG A 88 25.23 6.43 -6.74
CA ARG A 88 23.77 6.24 -6.65
C ARG A 88 23.21 5.07 -7.48
N PRO A 89 23.51 4.91 -8.79
CA PRO A 89 23.03 3.76 -9.55
C PRO A 89 23.41 2.41 -8.94
N LYS A 90 24.64 2.24 -8.46
CA LYS A 90 25.11 0.97 -7.86
C LYS A 90 24.44 0.68 -6.53
N ILE A 91 24.10 1.70 -5.74
CA ILE A 91 23.33 1.52 -4.50
C ILE A 91 21.90 1.10 -4.81
N ILE A 92 21.26 1.72 -5.81
CA ILE A 92 19.94 1.28 -6.30
C ILE A 92 20.02 -0.19 -6.75
N ALA A 93 21.06 -0.55 -7.51
CA ALA A 93 21.28 -1.94 -7.95
C ALA A 93 21.41 -2.92 -6.77
N MET A 94 22.21 -2.57 -5.77
CA MET A 94 22.36 -3.37 -4.55
C MET A 94 21.05 -3.49 -3.78
N GLY A 95 20.27 -2.41 -3.70
CA GLY A 95 18.93 -2.42 -3.13
C GLY A 95 17.99 -3.38 -3.85
N CYS A 96 17.95 -3.34 -5.19
CA CYS A 96 17.15 -4.27 -5.99
C CYS A 96 17.58 -5.73 -5.80
N VAL A 97 18.90 -6.01 -5.72
CA VAL A 97 19.40 -7.36 -5.42
C VAL A 97 18.93 -7.81 -4.04
N LEU A 98 19.06 -6.96 -3.02
CA LEU A 98 18.62 -7.26 -1.66
C LEU A 98 17.11 -7.49 -1.58
N MET A 99 16.34 -6.71 -2.33
CA MET A 99 14.90 -6.85 -2.46
C MET A 99 14.52 -8.19 -3.11
N ALA A 100 15.25 -8.62 -4.15
CA ALA A 100 15.07 -9.92 -4.79
C ALA A 100 15.40 -11.07 -3.83
N VAL A 101 16.53 -10.98 -3.10
CA VAL A 101 16.90 -11.97 -2.07
C VAL A 101 15.82 -12.09 -1.00
N GLY A 102 15.30 -10.97 -0.49
CA GLY A 102 14.17 -10.96 0.45
C GLY A 102 12.93 -11.66 -0.11
N THR A 103 12.63 -11.43 -1.40
CA THR A 103 11.52 -12.08 -2.09
C THR A 103 11.72 -13.60 -2.23
N PHE A 104 12.94 -14.06 -2.51
CA PHE A 104 13.26 -15.50 -2.55
C PHE A 104 13.21 -16.15 -1.17
N ILE A 105 13.64 -15.45 -0.11
CA ILE A 105 13.51 -15.92 1.28
C ILE A 105 12.04 -16.11 1.66
N ILE A 106 11.13 -15.26 1.18
CA ILE A 106 9.69 -15.45 1.39
C ILE A 106 9.21 -16.77 0.77
N ALA A 107 9.70 -17.15 -0.41
CA ALA A 107 9.33 -18.41 -1.07
C ALA A 107 9.95 -19.66 -0.43
N LEU A 108 11.10 -19.50 0.25
CA LEU A 108 11.92 -20.58 0.80
C LEU A 108 11.16 -21.60 1.67
N PRO A 109 10.23 -21.22 2.56
CA PRO A 109 9.52 -22.18 3.42
C PRO A 109 8.75 -23.25 2.65
N HIS A 110 8.32 -22.98 1.42
CA HIS A 110 7.65 -24.02 0.64
C HIS A 110 8.59 -25.21 0.34
N PHE A 111 9.87 -24.95 0.10
CA PHE A 111 10.86 -25.97 -0.21
C PHE A 111 11.42 -26.67 1.04
N LEU A 112 11.34 -26.01 2.20
CA LEU A 112 11.79 -26.55 3.48
C LEU A 112 10.68 -27.37 4.18
N ILE A 113 9.42 -26.93 4.06
CA ILE A 113 8.28 -27.62 4.63
C ILE A 113 7.86 -28.74 3.66
N GLY A 114 7.59 -29.93 4.19
CA GLY A 114 7.01 -31.01 3.41
C GLY A 114 5.66 -30.67 2.74
N ARG A 115 5.11 -31.65 2.03
CA ARG A 115 3.83 -31.52 1.31
C ARG A 115 2.73 -30.97 2.20
N TYR A 116 1.88 -30.12 1.63
CA TYR A 116 0.70 -29.62 2.30
C TYR A 116 -0.23 -30.77 2.66
N LYS A 117 -0.48 -30.94 3.95
CA LYS A 117 -1.46 -31.91 4.45
C LYS A 117 -2.65 -31.11 4.96
N PHE A 118 -3.77 -31.21 4.24
CA PHE A 118 -5.05 -30.71 4.70
C PHE A 118 -5.80 -31.83 5.45
N GLU A 119 -6.68 -31.44 6.38
CA GLU A 119 -7.53 -32.40 7.07
C GLU A 119 -8.53 -33.00 6.09
N THR A 120 -8.54 -34.33 6.01
CA THR A 120 -9.55 -35.10 5.28
C THR A 120 -9.92 -36.33 6.09
N SER A 121 -11.22 -36.61 6.13
CA SER A 121 -11.84 -37.76 6.77
C SER A 121 -11.65 -39.05 5.97
N ILE A 122 -11.28 -38.96 4.69
CA ILE A 122 -10.96 -40.10 3.83
C ILE A 122 -9.49 -40.47 4.04
N ARG A 123 -9.20 -41.32 5.02
CA ARG A 123 -7.86 -41.89 5.18
C ARG A 123 -7.70 -43.09 4.25
N SER A 124 -7.21 -42.87 3.02
CA SER A 124 -6.67 -43.97 2.23
C SER A 124 -5.30 -44.35 2.79
N SER A 125 -5.23 -45.43 3.55
CA SER A 125 -3.93 -46.07 3.83
C SER A 125 -3.50 -46.80 2.56
N VAL A 126 -2.36 -46.40 1.99
CA VAL A 126 -1.80 -46.92 0.73
C VAL A 126 -1.54 -48.45 0.75
N ASN A 127 -1.66 -49.11 1.91
CA ASN A 127 -1.46 -50.55 2.09
C ASN A 127 -2.69 -51.35 2.55
N SER A 128 -3.90 -50.77 2.60
CA SER A 128 -5.10 -51.53 2.98
C SER A 128 -6.26 -51.29 2.02
N THR A 129 -6.84 -52.38 1.52
CA THR A 129 -8.07 -52.45 0.70
C THR A 129 -9.35 -52.02 1.43
N ASN A 130 -9.26 -51.63 2.70
CA ASN A 130 -10.40 -51.21 3.50
C ASN A 130 -10.58 -49.69 3.40
N ASN A 131 -11.62 -49.25 2.70
CA ASN A 131 -12.13 -47.88 2.84
C ASN A 131 -12.53 -47.69 4.31
N LEU A 132 -11.73 -46.95 5.09
CA LEU A 132 -12.06 -46.64 6.47
C LEU A 132 -13.39 -45.87 6.49
N SER A 133 -14.37 -46.35 7.26
CA SER A 133 -15.67 -45.70 7.34
C SER A 133 -15.50 -44.26 7.85
N PRO A 134 -16.16 -43.26 7.24
CA PRO A 134 -16.12 -41.87 7.71
C PRO A 134 -16.70 -41.71 9.12
N CYS A 135 -17.53 -42.66 9.56
CA CYS A 135 -18.05 -42.82 10.91
C CYS A 135 -17.43 -44.08 11.54
N PRO A 136 -16.35 -43.98 12.33
CA PRO A 136 -15.82 -45.10 13.08
C PRO A 136 -16.73 -45.38 14.29
N ALA A 137 -17.20 -46.63 14.41
CA ALA A 137 -17.97 -47.10 15.54
C ALA A 137 -17.09 -47.26 16.79
N ARG A 138 -17.71 -47.23 17.99
CA ARG A 138 -17.04 -47.46 19.29
C ARG A 138 -16.60 -48.92 19.47
N LEU A 139 -15.71 -49.44 18.63
CA LEU A 139 -14.96 -50.66 18.94
C LEU A 139 -13.83 -50.27 19.90
N LEU A 140 -13.78 -50.94 21.07
CA LEU A 140 -12.86 -50.63 22.17
C LEU A 140 -11.40 -50.57 21.70
N SER A 141 -10.79 -49.37 21.74
CA SER A 141 -9.39 -49.09 22.13
C SER A 141 -9.07 -47.59 21.98
N PRO A 142 -9.04 -46.80 23.06
CA PRO A 142 -8.52 -45.44 23.04
C PRO A 142 -7.01 -45.45 23.32
N SER A 143 -6.21 -45.97 22.38
CA SER A 143 -4.75 -46.03 22.57
C SER A 143 -3.96 -45.90 21.27
N ALA A 144 -4.30 -44.91 20.43
CA ALA A 144 -3.42 -44.50 19.34
C ALA A 144 -3.76 -43.10 18.80
N LEU A 145 -3.47 -42.02 19.54
CA LEU A 145 -3.11 -40.72 18.92
C LEU A 145 -2.60 -39.67 19.92
N ALA A 146 -1.62 -40.04 20.76
CA ALA A 146 -0.87 -39.05 21.55
C ALA A 146 0.62 -39.37 21.47
N SER A 147 1.18 -39.41 20.26
CA SER A 147 2.63 -39.47 20.08
C SER A 147 3.01 -38.56 18.92
N GLY A 148 3.52 -37.37 19.22
CA GLY A 148 4.01 -36.46 18.19
C GLY A 148 4.20 -35.00 18.58
N CYS A 149 4.37 -34.66 19.86
CA CYS A 149 4.78 -33.31 20.29
C CYS A 149 6.08 -33.32 21.10
N GLU A 150 6.94 -34.31 20.88
CA GLU A 150 8.34 -34.28 21.32
C GLU A 150 9.23 -34.25 20.09
N GLY A 151 9.90 -33.10 19.85
CA GLY A 151 11.00 -33.02 18.88
C GLY A 151 10.78 -32.26 17.57
N GLU A 152 9.59 -31.69 17.27
CA GLU A 152 9.52 -30.68 16.20
C GLU A 152 10.14 -29.39 16.72
N SER A 153 11.39 -29.11 16.33
CA SER A 153 12.06 -27.84 16.57
C SER A 153 11.14 -26.69 16.17
N ASN A 154 10.75 -25.89 17.17
CA ASN A 154 9.83 -24.74 17.15
C ASN A 154 10.25 -23.56 16.25
N LEU A 155 10.87 -23.79 15.08
CA LEU A 155 11.07 -22.71 14.12
C LEU A 155 9.79 -22.53 13.32
N SER A 156 8.94 -21.62 13.79
CA SER A 156 7.72 -21.27 13.09
C SER A 156 8.06 -20.68 11.72
N MET A 157 7.83 -21.45 10.66
CA MET A 157 8.33 -21.17 9.31
C MET A 157 7.83 -19.85 8.69
N TRP A 158 6.77 -19.26 9.25
CA TRP A 158 6.33 -17.90 8.87
C TRP A 158 7.38 -16.82 9.20
N ILE A 159 8.35 -17.10 10.09
CA ILE A 159 9.47 -16.20 10.41
C ILE A 159 10.31 -15.88 9.16
N TYR A 160 10.48 -16.83 8.24
CA TYR A 160 11.16 -16.58 6.98
C TYR A 160 10.38 -15.59 6.09
N VAL A 161 9.05 -15.68 6.08
CA VAL A 161 8.19 -14.72 5.37
C VAL A 161 8.34 -13.34 5.97
N PHE A 162 8.34 -13.23 7.30
CA PHE A 162 8.61 -11.99 8.03
C PHE A 162 10.00 -11.42 7.68
N LEU A 163 11.06 -12.20 7.85
CA LEU A 163 12.44 -11.77 7.61
C LEU A 163 12.66 -11.38 6.13
N GLY A 164 12.12 -12.15 5.20
CA GLY A 164 12.19 -11.85 3.78
C GLY A 164 11.46 -10.56 3.42
N ASN A 165 10.32 -10.26 4.05
CA ASN A 165 9.60 -9.00 3.83
C ASN A 165 10.30 -7.79 4.48
N VAL A 166 10.94 -7.96 5.64
CA VAL A 166 11.87 -6.95 6.21
C VAL A 166 13.00 -6.66 5.24
N LEU A 167 13.66 -7.70 4.72
CA LEU A 167 14.77 -7.56 3.76
C LEU A 167 14.33 -6.88 2.46
N ARG A 168 13.11 -7.20 2.00
CA ARG A 168 12.44 -6.51 0.89
C ARG A 168 12.27 -5.01 1.17
N GLY A 169 11.89 -4.65 2.40
CA GLY A 169 11.80 -3.27 2.87
C GLY A 169 13.13 -2.54 2.82
N ILE A 170 14.20 -3.16 3.33
CA ILE A 170 15.57 -2.62 3.31
C ILE A 170 16.04 -2.39 1.86
N GLY A 171 15.79 -3.35 0.97
CA GLY A 171 16.19 -3.26 -0.44
C GLY A 171 15.42 -2.20 -1.24
N GLU A 172 14.16 -1.90 -0.87
CA GLU A 172 13.34 -0.88 -1.54
C GLU A 172 13.80 0.55 -1.21
N THR A 173 14.31 0.76 0.00
CA THR A 173 14.72 2.05 0.54
C THR A 173 15.55 2.94 -0.40
N PRO A 174 16.63 2.46 -1.06
CA PRO A 174 17.43 3.29 -1.96
C PRO A 174 16.75 3.65 -3.28
N VAL A 175 15.78 2.86 -3.76
CA VAL A 175 15.27 2.95 -5.13
C VAL A 175 14.60 4.30 -5.39
N GLN A 176 13.74 4.74 -4.47
CA GLN A 176 12.96 5.97 -4.63
C GLN A 176 13.76 7.27 -4.39
N PRO A 177 14.41 7.47 -3.23
CA PRO A 177 15.12 8.73 -2.95
C PRO A 177 16.33 8.93 -3.86
N LEU A 178 17.12 7.88 -4.12
CA LEU A 178 18.28 7.99 -5.00
C LEU A 178 17.89 8.04 -6.47
N GLY A 179 16.78 7.37 -6.84
CA GLY A 179 16.22 7.42 -8.18
C GLY A 179 15.76 8.83 -8.56
N ILE A 180 14.94 9.44 -7.72
CA ILE A 180 14.39 10.78 -7.96
C ILE A 180 15.51 11.83 -7.95
N SER A 181 16.43 11.79 -6.97
CA SER A 181 17.55 12.74 -6.92
C SER A 181 18.48 12.63 -8.12
N TYR A 182 18.67 11.43 -8.68
CA TYR A 182 19.44 11.28 -9.92
C TYR A 182 18.69 11.86 -11.13
N ILE A 183 17.37 11.72 -11.22
CA ILE A 183 16.59 12.38 -12.28
C ILE A 183 16.74 13.90 -12.17
N ASP A 184 16.61 14.44 -10.96
CA ASP A 184 16.66 15.88 -10.70
C ASP A 184 18.02 16.50 -11.07
N ASP A 185 19.13 15.81 -10.75
CA ASP A 185 20.48 16.30 -11.02
C ASP A 185 20.86 16.29 -12.51
N PHE A 186 20.25 15.42 -13.32
CA PHE A 186 20.65 15.19 -14.71
C PHE A 186 19.59 15.57 -15.75
N ALA A 187 18.33 15.77 -15.35
CA ALA A 187 17.31 16.36 -16.22
C ALA A 187 17.46 17.88 -16.28
N ARG A 188 16.97 18.49 -17.36
CA ARG A 188 16.72 19.94 -17.37
C ARG A 188 15.58 20.24 -16.38
N GLU A 189 15.66 21.34 -15.65
CA GLU A 189 14.66 21.73 -14.63
C GLU A 189 13.22 21.72 -15.18
N GLU A 190 13.06 22.09 -16.46
CA GLU A 190 11.79 22.07 -17.19
C GLU A 190 11.20 20.66 -17.42
N ASN A 191 12.05 19.62 -17.49
CA ASN A 191 11.67 18.25 -17.84
C ASN A 191 11.71 17.27 -16.66
N ALA A 192 12.40 17.60 -15.55
CA ALA A 192 12.55 16.73 -14.39
C ALA A 192 11.20 16.26 -13.82
N ALA A 193 10.25 17.19 -13.65
CA ALA A 193 8.91 16.89 -13.14
C ALA A 193 8.12 15.94 -14.07
N PHE A 194 8.29 16.06 -15.39
CA PHE A 194 7.67 15.17 -16.37
C PHE A 194 8.21 13.75 -16.24
N TYR A 195 9.54 13.58 -16.18
CA TYR A 195 10.16 12.26 -16.04
C TYR A 195 9.80 11.57 -14.72
N ILE A 196 9.77 12.30 -13.61
CA ILE A 196 9.31 11.76 -12.32
C ILE A 196 7.85 11.29 -12.42
N GLY A 197 6.99 12.07 -13.09
CA GLY A 197 5.59 11.68 -13.35
C GLY A 197 5.47 10.38 -14.15
N CYS A 198 6.28 10.21 -15.20
CA CYS A 198 6.32 8.96 -15.99
C CYS A 198 6.71 7.74 -15.13
N VAL A 199 7.78 7.86 -14.33
CA VAL A 199 8.23 6.78 -13.44
C VAL A 199 7.14 6.39 -12.44
N GLN A 200 6.48 7.37 -11.81
CA GLN A 200 5.39 7.12 -10.87
C GLN A 200 4.16 6.48 -11.54
N THR A 201 3.86 6.85 -12.79
CA THR A 201 2.75 6.24 -13.54
C THR A 201 3.03 4.76 -13.83
N ILE A 202 4.26 4.42 -14.22
CA ILE A 202 4.67 3.02 -14.43
C ILE A 202 4.61 2.22 -13.11
N ALA A 203 4.92 2.87 -11.99
CA ALA A 203 4.77 2.26 -10.67
C ALA A 203 3.32 1.82 -10.37
N VAL A 204 2.32 2.54 -10.87
CA VAL A 204 0.89 2.22 -10.69
C VAL A 204 0.46 1.00 -11.53
N ILE A 205 1.20 0.67 -12.59
CA ILE A 205 0.96 -0.55 -13.40
C ILE A 205 1.39 -1.81 -12.62
N GLY A 206 2.43 -1.71 -11.79
CA GLY A 206 2.95 -2.84 -11.01
C GLY A 206 1.86 -3.55 -10.18
N PRO A 207 1.02 -2.83 -9.40
CA PRO A 207 -0.04 -3.43 -8.62
C PRO A 207 -1.04 -4.27 -9.40
N VAL A 208 -1.39 -3.86 -10.64
CA VAL A 208 -2.27 -4.61 -11.55
C VAL A 208 -1.67 -5.99 -11.81
N PHE A 209 -0.41 -6.04 -12.23
CA PHE A 209 0.28 -7.30 -12.53
C PHE A 209 0.51 -8.16 -11.29
N GLY A 210 0.78 -7.59 -10.12
CA GLY A 210 0.94 -8.39 -8.91
C GLY A 210 -0.35 -9.03 -8.42
N TYR A 211 -1.51 -8.35 -8.53
CA TYR A 211 -2.81 -8.98 -8.25
C TYR A 211 -3.21 -10.02 -9.29
N LEU A 212 -2.89 -9.80 -10.57
CA LEU A 212 -3.09 -10.80 -11.63
C LEU A 212 -2.23 -12.05 -11.41
N LEU A 213 -0.95 -11.87 -11.08
CA LEU A 213 -0.06 -12.96 -10.70
C LEU A 213 -0.57 -13.70 -9.45
N GLY A 214 -1.09 -12.95 -8.47
CA GLY A 214 -1.77 -13.48 -7.29
C GLY A 214 -2.98 -14.33 -7.64
N SER A 215 -3.80 -13.88 -8.59
CA SER A 215 -4.96 -14.63 -9.10
C SER A 215 -4.55 -15.96 -9.74
N LEU A 216 -3.55 -15.94 -10.63
CA LEU A 216 -3.03 -17.12 -11.30
C LEU A 216 -2.46 -18.13 -10.29
N CYS A 217 -1.61 -17.66 -9.38
CA CYS A 217 -1.00 -18.52 -8.36
C CYS A 217 -2.05 -19.08 -7.38
N ALA A 218 -3.07 -18.30 -7.02
CA ALA A 218 -4.13 -18.76 -6.13
C ALA A 218 -5.02 -19.86 -6.77
N LYS A 219 -5.12 -19.90 -8.10
CA LYS A 219 -5.89 -20.91 -8.84
C LYS A 219 -5.15 -22.25 -8.93
N ILE A 220 -3.82 -22.24 -8.87
CA ILE A 220 -2.97 -23.42 -8.97
C ILE A 220 -2.76 -24.02 -7.58
N TYR A 221 -2.92 -25.33 -7.40
CA TYR A 221 -2.70 -25.98 -6.10
C TYR A 221 -1.23 -25.87 -5.64
N VAL A 222 -1.01 -25.72 -4.34
CA VAL A 222 0.31 -25.44 -3.74
C VAL A 222 1.40 -26.45 -4.10
N ASP A 223 1.06 -27.75 -4.16
CA ASP A 223 2.00 -28.84 -4.45
C ASP A 223 1.89 -29.32 -5.92
N ILE A 224 1.86 -28.36 -6.85
CA ILE A 224 1.79 -28.63 -8.30
C ILE A 224 2.92 -29.57 -8.75
N GLY A 225 2.59 -30.58 -9.56
CA GLY A 225 3.54 -31.56 -10.09
C GLY A 225 3.89 -32.71 -9.13
N PHE A 226 3.48 -32.63 -7.86
CA PHE A 226 3.72 -33.69 -6.86
C PHE A 226 2.46 -34.47 -6.47
N VAL A 227 1.26 -33.95 -6.78
CA VAL A 227 -0.04 -34.56 -6.45
C VAL A 227 -0.93 -34.58 -7.69
N ASN A 228 -1.61 -35.70 -7.93
CA ASN A 228 -2.60 -35.83 -8.99
C ASN A 228 -3.85 -35.01 -8.65
N MET A 229 -4.17 -34.02 -9.49
CA MET A 229 -5.29 -33.10 -9.24
C MET A 229 -6.65 -33.82 -9.16
N GLU A 230 -6.80 -34.97 -9.82
CA GLU A 230 -7.99 -35.82 -9.79
C GLU A 230 -8.21 -36.51 -8.43
N SER A 231 -7.15 -36.71 -7.65
CA SER A 231 -7.25 -37.28 -6.30
C SER A 231 -7.62 -36.26 -5.23
N ILE A 232 -7.58 -34.97 -5.55
CA ILE A 232 -7.84 -33.89 -4.60
C ILE A 232 -9.35 -33.65 -4.48
N THR A 233 -9.86 -33.67 -3.25
CA THR A 233 -11.28 -33.49 -2.94
C THR A 233 -11.69 -32.00 -2.87
N ILE A 234 -10.74 -31.10 -2.67
CA ILE A 234 -10.97 -29.66 -2.46
C ILE A 234 -10.89 -28.83 -3.75
N SER A 235 -11.60 -27.70 -3.77
CA SER A 235 -11.62 -26.74 -4.90
C SER A 235 -11.09 -25.35 -4.48
N PRO A 236 -10.76 -24.44 -5.42
CA PRO A 236 -10.29 -23.09 -5.09
C PRO A 236 -11.21 -22.21 -4.23
N GLY A 237 -12.47 -22.60 -4.06
CA GLY A 237 -13.42 -21.95 -3.14
C GLY A 237 -13.43 -22.54 -1.72
N ASP A 238 -12.74 -23.65 -1.46
CA ASP A 238 -12.68 -24.28 -0.14
C ASP A 238 -11.71 -23.52 0.79
N ALA A 239 -12.08 -23.34 2.06
CA ALA A 239 -11.24 -22.70 3.08
C ALA A 239 -9.94 -23.46 3.39
N ARG A 240 -9.81 -24.71 2.94
CA ARG A 240 -8.58 -25.52 3.00
C ARG A 240 -7.70 -25.37 1.76
N TRP A 241 -8.19 -24.73 0.71
CA TRP A 241 -7.41 -24.54 -0.50
C TRP A 241 -6.25 -23.58 -0.26
N VAL A 242 -5.04 -24.06 -0.54
CA VAL A 242 -3.82 -23.28 -0.59
C VAL A 242 -3.32 -23.29 -2.03
N GLY A 243 -3.26 -22.11 -2.63
CA GLY A 243 -2.69 -21.90 -3.94
C GLY A 243 -1.15 -21.86 -3.89
N ALA A 244 -0.51 -21.91 -5.06
CA ALA A 244 0.94 -21.86 -5.25
C ALA A 244 1.53 -20.46 -4.94
N TRP A 245 1.35 -19.98 -3.71
CA TRP A 245 1.79 -18.68 -3.22
C TRP A 245 3.31 -18.45 -3.35
N TRP A 246 4.12 -19.50 -3.31
CA TRP A 246 5.57 -19.42 -3.43
C TRP A 246 6.02 -19.09 -4.87
N LEU A 247 5.25 -19.52 -5.88
CA LEU A 247 5.61 -19.40 -7.29
C LEU A 247 5.68 -17.95 -7.73
N GLY A 248 4.71 -17.14 -7.34
CA GLY A 248 4.72 -15.73 -7.71
C GLY A 248 5.80 -14.93 -6.98
N TYR A 249 6.25 -15.35 -5.80
CA TYR A 249 7.44 -14.76 -5.17
C TYR A 249 8.72 -15.08 -5.95
N LEU A 250 8.86 -16.29 -6.51
CA LEU A 250 9.99 -16.59 -7.40
C LEU A 250 9.95 -15.71 -8.65
N ILE A 251 8.79 -15.59 -9.30
CA ILE A 251 8.61 -14.77 -10.50
C ILE A 251 8.91 -13.29 -10.16
N ALA A 252 8.34 -12.75 -9.10
CA ALA A 252 8.56 -11.38 -8.66
C ALA A 252 10.03 -11.13 -8.26
N GLY A 253 10.68 -12.12 -7.63
CA GLY A 253 12.10 -12.07 -7.28
C GLY A 253 13.00 -12.02 -8.50
N VAL A 254 12.74 -12.84 -9.52
CA VAL A 254 13.46 -12.82 -10.80
C VAL A 254 13.26 -11.49 -11.53
N ILE A 255 12.02 -11.00 -11.65
CA ILE A 255 11.73 -9.68 -12.26
C ILE A 255 12.50 -8.57 -11.53
N THR A 256 12.51 -8.61 -10.19
CA THR A 256 13.24 -7.64 -9.37
C THR A 256 14.75 -7.74 -9.58
N LEU A 257 15.30 -8.95 -9.67
CA LEU A 257 16.72 -9.17 -9.92
C LEU A 257 17.13 -8.65 -11.31
N LEU A 258 16.31 -8.91 -12.34
CA LEU A 258 16.52 -8.38 -13.68
C LEU A 258 16.53 -6.85 -13.69
N SER A 259 15.71 -6.21 -12.84
CA SER A 259 15.69 -4.75 -12.73
C SER A 259 16.99 -4.15 -12.18
N ALA A 260 17.80 -4.93 -11.46
CA ALA A 260 19.08 -4.47 -10.93
C ALA A 260 20.18 -4.36 -12.01
N ILE A 261 20.13 -5.20 -13.05
CA ILE A 261 21.21 -5.38 -14.03
C ILE A 261 21.62 -4.07 -14.72
N PRO A 262 20.68 -3.26 -15.27
CA PRO A 262 21.07 -2.06 -16.02
C PRO A 262 21.85 -1.05 -15.18
N PHE A 263 21.58 -0.96 -13.88
CA PHE A 263 22.21 0.01 -12.98
C PHE A 263 23.70 -0.23 -12.74
N TRP A 264 24.18 -1.46 -12.90
CA TRP A 264 25.60 -1.79 -12.74
C TRP A 264 26.48 -1.20 -13.85
N PHE A 265 25.90 -0.97 -15.02
CA PHE A 265 26.59 -0.44 -16.20
C PHE A 265 26.54 1.09 -16.30
N LEU A 266 25.81 1.76 -15.40
CA LEU A 266 25.66 3.21 -15.44
C LEU A 266 26.80 3.91 -14.68
N PRO A 267 27.35 5.03 -15.22
CA PRO A 267 28.44 5.75 -14.59
C PRO A 267 27.98 6.53 -13.34
N ARG A 268 28.95 6.89 -12.47
CA ARG A 268 28.68 7.65 -11.22
C ARG A 268 27.98 8.98 -11.48
N SER A 269 28.41 9.67 -12.54
CA SER A 269 27.84 10.92 -13.03
C SER A 269 27.78 10.88 -14.55
N LEU A 270 26.70 11.42 -15.13
CA LEU A 270 26.61 11.59 -16.57
C LEU A 270 27.53 12.74 -17.03
N PRO A 271 28.19 12.63 -18.19
CA PRO A 271 28.91 13.75 -18.76
C PRO A 271 27.91 14.87 -19.10
N ILE A 272 27.96 15.94 -18.31
CA ILE A 272 27.11 17.13 -18.49
C ILE A 272 27.41 17.70 -19.89
N PRO A 273 26.40 17.96 -20.75
CA PRO A 273 26.61 18.66 -22.00
C PRO A 273 27.28 20.01 -21.71
N SER A 274 28.42 20.26 -22.36
CA SER A 274 29.20 21.49 -22.25
C SER A 274 28.51 22.69 -22.93
N ASP A 275 27.25 22.95 -22.60
CA ASP A 275 26.54 24.19 -22.90
C ASP A 275 26.54 25.16 -21.71
N ARG A 276 27.11 24.74 -20.57
CA ARG A 276 27.59 25.69 -19.56
C ARG A 276 29.00 26.13 -19.97
N GLY A 277 29.07 27.03 -20.95
CA GLY A 277 30.23 27.90 -21.10
C GLY A 277 30.46 28.68 -19.80
N PRO A 278 31.70 29.13 -19.50
CA PRO A 278 31.92 30.04 -18.39
C PRO A 278 31.00 31.24 -18.60
N ALA A 279 30.10 31.49 -17.65
CA ALA A 279 29.20 32.63 -17.71
C ALA A 279 30.05 33.89 -17.87
N GLN A 280 29.99 34.51 -19.05
CA GLN A 280 30.35 35.90 -19.22
C GLN A 280 29.37 36.70 -18.34
N CYS A 281 29.85 37.16 -17.19
CA CYS A 281 29.20 38.23 -16.45
C CYS A 281 29.22 39.49 -17.33
N THR A 282 28.06 39.90 -17.83
CA THR A 282 27.85 41.25 -18.33
C THR A 282 27.85 42.24 -17.14
N PRO A 283 28.59 43.36 -17.24
CA PRO A 283 28.84 44.27 -16.12
C PRO A 283 27.76 45.36 -16.02
N GLU A 284 26.52 45.01 -15.66
CA GLU A 284 25.44 46.02 -15.50
C GLU A 284 24.56 45.88 -14.24
N ARG A 285 25.03 45.17 -13.20
CA ARG A 285 24.31 45.12 -11.90
C ARG A 285 25.18 45.37 -10.67
N THR A 286 26.09 46.34 -10.76
CA THR A 286 27.03 46.70 -9.68
C THR A 286 26.70 48.01 -8.96
N SER A 287 25.47 48.51 -8.97
CA SER A 287 25.17 49.82 -8.36
C SER A 287 24.11 49.86 -7.26
N PHE A 288 23.61 48.73 -6.76
CA PHE A 288 22.69 48.77 -5.62
C PHE A 288 22.86 47.55 -4.70
N LEU A 289 23.83 47.66 -3.78
CA LEU A 289 23.82 47.19 -2.38
C LEU A 289 25.28 47.11 -1.90
N LYS A 290 25.83 48.29 -1.62
CA LYS A 290 26.92 48.48 -0.67
C LYS A 290 26.23 48.93 0.61
N ASP A 291 26.19 48.06 1.63
CA ASP A 291 26.28 48.35 3.07
C ASP A 291 25.74 47.20 3.95
N SER A 292 26.59 46.80 4.89
CA SER A 292 26.41 45.88 6.02
C SER A 292 26.41 44.34 5.81
N PRO A 293 27.02 43.60 6.77
CA PRO A 293 27.80 42.39 6.48
C PRO A 293 26.91 41.14 6.55
N LEU A 294 26.69 40.52 5.38
CA LEU A 294 25.94 39.27 5.24
C LEU A 294 26.77 38.28 4.41
N LEU A 295 27.21 37.22 5.10
CA LEU A 295 27.43 35.88 4.58
C LEU A 295 28.01 35.76 3.16
N GLU A 296 29.33 35.86 3.03
CA GLU A 296 30.04 35.00 2.08
C GLU A 296 30.17 33.60 2.69
N HIS A 297 29.19 32.73 2.46
CA HIS A 297 29.45 31.29 2.42
C HIS A 297 29.30 30.81 0.98
N LYS A 298 30.39 30.98 0.22
CA LYS A 298 30.69 30.10 -0.91
C LYS A 298 30.66 28.67 -0.40
N TYR A 299 30.15 27.77 -1.25
CA TYR A 299 30.10 26.31 -1.06
C TYR A 299 31.53 25.77 -0.89
N GLN A 300 32.06 25.92 0.31
CA GLN A 300 33.19 25.16 0.82
C GLN A 300 32.63 23.77 1.15
N ALA A 301 33.36 22.73 0.81
CA ALA A 301 33.01 21.38 1.26
C ALA A 301 33.00 21.41 2.80
N ASP A 302 31.82 21.52 3.40
CA ASP A 302 31.69 21.41 4.84
C ASP A 302 32.22 20.04 5.26
N GLU A 303 33.09 20.07 6.26
CA GLU A 303 33.54 18.93 7.03
C GLU A 303 32.35 18.05 7.43
N PRO A 304 32.56 16.74 7.69
CA PRO A 304 31.47 15.86 8.10
C PRO A 304 30.97 16.31 9.48
N ALA A 305 29.97 17.20 9.51
CA ALA A 305 29.23 17.53 10.72
C ALA A 305 28.77 16.20 11.33
N GLY A 306 29.19 15.94 12.57
CA GLY A 306 28.88 14.68 13.24
C GLY A 306 27.37 14.48 13.31
N PHE A 307 26.90 13.23 13.33
CA PHE A 307 25.49 12.90 13.56
C PHE A 307 24.89 13.67 14.75
N LEU A 308 25.71 13.98 15.75
CA LEU A 308 25.37 14.77 16.93
C LEU A 308 25.10 16.27 16.64
N GLU A 309 25.84 16.90 15.73
CA GLU A 309 25.60 18.31 15.33
C GLU A 309 24.40 18.44 14.41
N MET A 310 24.25 17.53 13.44
CA MET A 310 23.04 17.47 12.63
C MET A 310 21.79 17.17 13.48
N ALA A 311 21.89 16.32 14.52
CA ALA A 311 20.79 16.07 15.44
C ALA A 311 20.46 17.30 16.31
N LYS A 312 21.46 18.11 16.69
CA LYS A 312 21.28 19.34 17.44
C LYS A 312 20.51 20.41 16.66
N ASP A 313 20.72 20.52 15.35
CA ASP A 313 19.94 21.44 14.49
C ASP A 313 18.61 20.85 14.00
N PHE A 314 18.51 19.51 13.96
CA PHE A 314 17.29 18.80 13.56
C PHE A 314 16.15 18.94 14.57
N ILE A 315 16.42 18.84 15.88
CA ILE A 315 15.39 18.93 16.91
C ILE A 315 14.68 20.30 16.94
N PRO A 316 15.40 21.45 16.94
CA PRO A 316 14.79 22.78 16.86
C PRO A 316 13.99 22.97 15.57
N THR A 317 14.50 22.49 14.44
CA THR A 317 13.82 22.62 13.14
C THR A 317 12.55 21.76 13.08
N LEU A 318 12.60 20.54 13.63
CA LEU A 318 11.45 19.66 13.77
C LEU A 318 10.40 20.26 14.72
N LYS A 319 10.83 20.87 15.82
CA LYS A 319 9.95 21.58 16.76
C LYS A 319 9.27 22.77 16.09
N THR A 320 9.97 23.53 15.26
CA THR A 320 9.41 24.62 14.45
C THR A 320 8.40 24.11 13.43
N LEU A 321 8.69 22.99 12.77
CA LEU A 321 7.79 22.39 11.78
C LEU A 321 6.50 21.85 12.42
N LEU A 322 6.62 21.08 13.51
CA LEU A 322 5.48 20.56 14.28
C LEU A 322 4.73 21.67 15.04
N GLY A 323 5.41 22.78 15.33
CA GLY A 323 4.81 23.99 15.88
C GLY A 323 3.91 24.74 14.89
N ASN A 324 3.96 24.42 13.59
CA ASN A 324 3.00 24.94 12.63
C ASN A 324 1.66 24.17 12.75
N PRO A 325 0.59 24.80 13.26
CA PRO A 325 -0.67 24.10 13.55
C PRO A 325 -1.34 23.55 12.29
N VAL A 326 -1.15 24.18 11.12
CA VAL A 326 -1.73 23.72 9.86
C VAL A 326 -1.06 22.41 9.41
N TYR A 327 0.27 22.35 9.49
CA TYR A 327 1.03 21.15 9.10
C TYR A 327 0.74 19.99 10.05
N PHE A 328 0.73 20.23 11.36
CA PHE A 328 0.46 19.20 12.35
C PHE A 328 -0.93 18.57 12.18
N ILE A 329 -1.97 19.39 12.01
CA ILE A 329 -3.33 18.89 11.76
C ILE A 329 -3.40 18.14 10.43
N TYR A 330 -2.78 18.65 9.36
CA TYR A 330 -2.71 17.96 8.07
C TYR A 330 -2.05 16.59 8.20
N LEU A 331 -0.96 16.51 8.96
CA LEU A 331 -0.24 15.26 9.21
C LEU A 331 -1.14 14.24 9.92
N CYS A 332 -1.84 14.65 10.99
CA CYS A 332 -2.78 13.80 11.70
C CYS A 332 -3.92 13.30 10.79
N VAL A 333 -4.53 14.20 10.00
CA VAL A 333 -5.57 13.85 9.01
C VAL A 333 -5.03 12.79 8.04
N THR A 334 -3.84 13.03 7.48
CA THR A 334 -3.28 12.14 6.46
C THR A 334 -2.90 10.78 7.04
N ILE A 335 -2.37 10.72 8.27
CA ILE A 335 -2.09 9.46 8.97
C ILE A 335 -3.38 8.64 9.15
N ILE A 336 -4.46 9.26 9.62
CA ILE A 336 -5.73 8.55 9.87
C ILE A 336 -6.37 8.11 8.54
N GLN A 337 -6.34 8.96 7.52
CA GLN A 337 -6.87 8.64 6.20
C GLN A 337 -6.10 7.49 5.54
N LEU A 338 -4.75 7.50 5.64
CA LEU A 338 -3.91 6.42 5.13
C LEU A 338 -4.08 5.13 5.92
N ASN A 339 -4.29 5.20 7.23
CA ASN A 339 -4.62 4.02 8.06
C ASN A 339 -5.86 3.31 7.53
N SER A 340 -6.95 4.06 7.35
CA SER A 340 -8.21 3.57 6.78
C SER A 340 -8.00 2.97 5.38
N LEU A 341 -7.21 3.64 4.52
CA LEU A 341 -6.94 3.16 3.17
C LEU A 341 -6.09 1.88 3.15
N ILE A 342 -5.01 1.81 3.93
CA ILE A 342 -4.10 0.66 3.97
C ILE A 342 -4.82 -0.57 4.51
N GLY A 343 -5.57 -0.45 5.61
CA GLY A 343 -6.35 -1.56 6.15
C GLY A 343 -7.42 -2.07 5.16
N MET A 344 -8.14 -1.14 4.53
CA MET A 344 -9.15 -1.47 3.53
C MET A 344 -8.57 -2.14 2.28
N VAL A 345 -7.44 -1.67 1.75
CA VAL A 345 -6.82 -2.29 0.56
C VAL A 345 -6.25 -3.67 0.89
N THR A 346 -5.66 -3.84 2.07
CA THR A 346 -4.92 -5.06 2.44
C THR A 346 -5.86 -6.25 2.66
N TYR A 347 -7.00 -6.05 3.32
CA TYR A 347 -7.94 -7.15 3.59
C TYR A 347 -9.15 -7.20 2.65
N LYS A 348 -9.27 -6.32 1.65
CA LYS A 348 -10.37 -6.37 0.68
C LYS A 348 -10.46 -7.67 -0.13
N PRO A 349 -9.37 -8.26 -0.64
CA PRO A 349 -9.45 -9.57 -1.28
C PRO A 349 -10.02 -10.64 -0.35
N LYS A 350 -9.55 -10.64 0.92
CA LYS A 350 -10.06 -11.53 1.98
C LYS A 350 -11.53 -11.26 2.30
N TYR A 351 -11.95 -10.00 2.35
CA TYR A 351 -13.35 -9.61 2.54
C TYR A 351 -14.23 -10.16 1.41
N ILE A 352 -13.79 -10.04 0.16
CA ILE A 352 -14.53 -10.60 -1.00
C ILE A 352 -14.61 -12.12 -0.90
N GLU A 353 -13.51 -12.77 -0.51
CA GLU A 353 -13.45 -14.22 -0.37
C GLU A 353 -14.37 -14.75 0.75
N GLN A 354 -14.33 -14.12 1.93
CA GLN A 354 -15.06 -14.60 3.11
C GLN A 354 -16.51 -14.11 3.15
N HIS A 355 -16.80 -12.89 2.72
CA HIS A 355 -18.15 -12.29 2.80
C HIS A 355 -19.05 -12.73 1.65
N TYR A 356 -18.52 -12.79 0.42
CA TYR A 356 -19.28 -13.13 -0.78
C TYR A 356 -19.02 -14.55 -1.30
N GLY A 357 -18.26 -15.37 -0.55
CA GLY A 357 -17.97 -16.76 -0.90
C GLY A 357 -17.19 -16.95 -2.21
N GLN A 358 -16.53 -15.90 -2.72
CA GLN A 358 -15.78 -15.98 -3.97
C GLN A 358 -14.41 -16.61 -3.74
N SER A 359 -13.84 -17.33 -4.72
CA SER A 359 -12.47 -17.85 -4.55
C SER A 359 -11.43 -16.72 -4.43
N ALA A 360 -10.33 -16.96 -3.71
CA ALA A 360 -9.19 -16.03 -3.64
C ALA A 360 -8.70 -15.61 -5.03
N SER A 361 -8.69 -16.54 -6.00
CA SER A 361 -8.29 -16.26 -7.38
C SER A 361 -9.19 -15.22 -8.06
N LYS A 362 -10.51 -15.33 -7.90
CA LYS A 362 -11.49 -14.39 -8.46
C LYS A 362 -11.43 -13.05 -7.76
N ALA A 363 -11.29 -13.02 -6.43
CA ALA A 363 -11.11 -11.78 -5.66
C ALA A 363 -9.86 -11.00 -6.12
N ASN A 364 -8.72 -11.68 -6.24
CA ASN A 364 -7.47 -11.07 -6.71
C ASN A 364 -7.58 -10.58 -8.16
N PHE A 365 -8.24 -11.32 -9.05
CA PHE A 365 -8.47 -10.91 -10.43
C PHE A 365 -9.25 -9.59 -10.51
N LEU A 366 -10.36 -9.48 -9.77
CA LEU A 366 -11.21 -8.29 -9.74
C LEU A 366 -10.51 -7.08 -9.11
N MET A 367 -9.61 -7.32 -8.14
CA MET A 367 -8.78 -6.26 -7.59
C MET A 367 -7.81 -5.70 -8.64
N GLY A 368 -7.07 -6.58 -9.33
CA GLY A 368 -6.09 -6.18 -10.33
C GLY A 368 -6.71 -5.55 -11.59
N THR A 369 -7.79 -6.11 -12.12
CA THR A 369 -8.37 -5.68 -13.41
C THR A 369 -9.32 -4.50 -13.32
N ILE A 370 -10.03 -4.35 -12.20
CA ILE A 370 -11.14 -3.41 -12.10
C ILE A 370 -10.85 -2.33 -11.07
N ASN A 371 -10.46 -2.69 -9.84
CA ASN A 371 -10.31 -1.71 -8.76
C ASN A 371 -9.03 -0.86 -8.89
N ILE A 372 -7.89 -1.49 -9.13
CA ILE A 372 -6.61 -0.76 -9.23
C ILE A 372 -6.60 0.24 -10.40
N PRO A 373 -7.06 -0.12 -11.63
CA PRO A 373 -7.17 0.84 -12.72
C PRO A 373 -8.13 1.99 -12.42
N ALA A 374 -9.24 1.75 -11.72
CA ALA A 374 -10.16 2.82 -11.32
C ALA A 374 -9.48 3.85 -10.39
N VAL A 375 -8.66 3.39 -9.43
CA VAL A 375 -7.86 4.28 -8.58
C VAL A 375 -6.84 5.06 -9.41
N ALA A 376 -6.14 4.40 -10.34
CA ALA A 376 -5.17 5.05 -11.22
C ALA A 376 -5.81 6.16 -12.07
N LEU A 377 -6.96 5.87 -12.69
CA LEU A 377 -7.73 6.81 -13.49
C LEU A 377 -8.23 7.98 -12.65
N GLY A 378 -8.68 7.75 -11.41
CA GLY A 378 -9.13 8.83 -10.54
C GLY A 378 -8.00 9.76 -10.08
N ILE A 379 -6.82 9.23 -9.72
CA ILE A 379 -5.64 10.07 -9.40
C ILE A 379 -5.25 10.95 -10.60
N PHE A 380 -5.19 10.36 -11.79
CA PHE A 380 -4.83 11.06 -13.03
C PHE A 380 -5.85 12.13 -13.40
N THR A 381 -7.14 11.79 -13.40
CA THR A 381 -8.23 12.73 -13.71
C THR A 381 -8.34 13.83 -12.66
N GLY A 382 -8.10 13.54 -11.37
CA GLY A 382 -8.03 14.54 -10.30
C GLY A 382 -6.91 15.56 -10.53
N GLY A 383 -5.74 15.12 -10.99
CA GLY A 383 -4.64 16.00 -11.40
C GLY A 383 -4.98 16.85 -12.63
N LEU A 384 -5.61 16.24 -13.65
CA LEU A 384 -6.06 16.96 -14.85
C LEU A 384 -7.09 18.03 -14.50
N LEU A 385 -8.04 17.73 -13.61
CA LEU A 385 -9.10 18.65 -13.21
C LEU A 385 -8.53 19.82 -12.39
N MET A 386 -7.56 19.56 -11.51
CA MET A 386 -6.84 20.61 -10.78
C MET A 386 -6.12 21.58 -11.72
N LYS A 387 -5.49 21.06 -12.79
CA LYS A 387 -4.82 21.87 -13.83
C LYS A 387 -5.82 22.66 -14.68
N ARG A 388 -6.88 22.01 -15.17
CA ARG A 388 -7.90 22.62 -16.04
C ARG A 388 -8.68 23.72 -15.33
N LEU A 389 -9.10 23.47 -14.08
CA LEU A 389 -9.86 24.43 -13.28
C LEU A 389 -8.97 25.47 -12.57
N LYS A 390 -7.64 25.38 -12.71
CA LYS A 390 -6.66 26.26 -12.02
C LYS A 390 -6.98 26.43 -10.54
N LEU A 391 -7.25 25.32 -9.84
CA LEU A 391 -7.69 25.38 -8.44
C LEU A 391 -6.65 26.06 -7.55
N SER A 392 -7.10 27.08 -6.80
CA SER A 392 -6.33 27.69 -5.71
C SER A 392 -6.08 26.68 -4.58
N ILE A 393 -5.23 27.00 -3.61
CA ILE A 393 -4.95 26.11 -2.47
C ILE A 393 -6.24 25.73 -1.73
N MET A 394 -7.10 26.73 -1.47
CA MET A 394 -8.41 26.54 -0.86
C MET A 394 -9.37 25.76 -1.77
N GLY A 395 -9.33 25.99 -3.09
CA GLY A 395 -10.11 25.24 -4.07
C GLY A 395 -9.72 23.75 -4.11
N ALA A 396 -8.41 23.46 -4.10
CA ALA A 396 -7.87 22.10 -4.07
C ALA A 396 -8.24 21.36 -2.77
N ALA A 397 -8.13 22.05 -1.62
CA ALA A 397 -8.55 21.51 -0.34
C ALA A 397 -10.06 21.17 -0.33
N LYS A 398 -10.92 22.11 -0.76
CA LYS A 398 -12.38 21.89 -0.87
C LYS A 398 -12.71 20.74 -1.81
N PHE A 399 -12.02 20.63 -2.93
CA PHE A 399 -12.21 19.55 -3.90
C PHE A 399 -11.82 18.17 -3.32
N ALA A 400 -10.66 18.09 -2.66
CA ALA A 400 -10.20 16.85 -2.00
C ALA A 400 -11.15 16.42 -0.87
N PHE A 401 -11.63 17.37 -0.06
CA PHE A 401 -12.61 17.10 0.98
C PHE A 401 -13.97 16.68 0.40
N GLY A 402 -14.47 17.37 -0.61
CA GLY A 402 -15.76 17.06 -1.25
C GLY A 402 -15.77 15.67 -1.88
N THR A 403 -14.73 15.32 -2.62
CA THR A 403 -14.57 13.97 -3.21
C THR A 403 -14.47 12.87 -2.13
N SER A 404 -13.70 13.11 -1.07
CA SER A 404 -13.64 12.21 0.09
C SER A 404 -15.01 12.04 0.77
N LEU A 405 -15.75 13.14 0.95
CA LEU A 405 -17.08 13.15 1.59
C LEU A 405 -18.13 12.39 0.75
N ILE A 406 -18.16 12.61 -0.57
CA ILE A 406 -19.01 11.84 -1.49
C ILE A 406 -18.65 10.36 -1.41
N GLY A 407 -17.35 10.03 -1.45
CA GLY A 407 -16.87 8.67 -1.30
C GLY A 407 -17.25 8.03 0.04
N TYR A 408 -17.28 8.80 1.13
CA TYR A 408 -17.75 8.34 2.44
C TYR A 408 -19.24 7.99 2.41
N PHE A 409 -20.11 8.86 1.90
CA PHE A 409 -21.54 8.55 1.76
C PHE A 409 -21.79 7.34 0.86
N LEU A 410 -21.05 7.22 -0.24
CA LEU A 410 -21.13 6.03 -1.09
C LEU A 410 -20.68 4.75 -0.35
N SER A 411 -19.66 4.85 0.51
CA SER A 411 -19.19 3.72 1.30
C SER A 411 -20.20 3.24 2.35
N LEU A 412 -21.14 4.09 2.79
CA LEU A 412 -22.20 3.68 3.73
C LEU A 412 -23.14 2.64 3.13
N PHE A 413 -23.37 2.66 1.81
CA PHE A 413 -24.19 1.66 1.13
C PHE A 413 -23.59 0.25 1.21
N PHE A 414 -22.28 0.09 1.47
CA PHE A 414 -21.68 -1.22 1.70
C PHE A 414 -22.26 -1.94 2.93
N PHE A 415 -22.80 -1.23 3.92
CA PHE A 415 -23.44 -1.86 5.07
C PHE A 415 -24.76 -2.55 4.74
N VAL A 416 -25.47 -2.05 3.72
CA VAL A 416 -26.74 -2.59 3.25
C VAL A 416 -26.52 -3.81 2.36
N MET A 417 -25.38 -3.89 1.68
CA MET A 417 -24.99 -5.00 0.80
C MET A 417 -24.54 -6.22 1.62
N SER A 418 -25.50 -6.91 2.23
CA SER A 418 -25.27 -8.08 3.08
C SER A 418 -25.49 -9.40 2.36
N CYS A 419 -24.65 -10.40 2.67
CA CYS A 419 -24.97 -11.81 2.45
C CYS A 419 -25.28 -12.52 3.77
N GLU A 420 -26.15 -13.54 3.72
CA GLU A 420 -26.41 -14.43 4.84
C GLU A 420 -25.19 -15.29 5.17
N ASN A 421 -25.08 -15.73 6.42
CA ASN A 421 -24.06 -16.71 6.81
C ASN A 421 -24.28 -18.04 6.08
N VAL A 422 -23.20 -18.75 5.76
CA VAL A 422 -23.31 -20.15 5.32
C VAL A 422 -24.02 -20.94 6.40
N LYS A 423 -25.00 -21.75 6.02
CA LYS A 423 -25.72 -22.66 6.91
C LYS A 423 -24.85 -23.85 7.27
N VAL A 424 -24.29 -23.83 8.48
CA VAL A 424 -23.42 -24.86 9.04
C VAL A 424 -24.04 -25.40 10.33
N ALA A 425 -24.32 -26.70 10.35
CA ALA A 425 -24.93 -27.38 11.49
C ALA A 425 -24.06 -27.23 12.75
N GLY A 426 -24.66 -26.79 13.87
CA GLY A 426 -23.99 -26.64 15.17
C GLY A 426 -23.03 -25.45 15.27
N ILE A 427 -22.94 -24.60 14.23
CA ILE A 427 -22.12 -23.36 14.24
C ILE A 427 -22.99 -22.14 13.95
N THR A 428 -23.70 -22.12 12.82
CA THR A 428 -24.55 -21.00 12.40
C THR A 428 -26.04 -21.34 12.44
N LEU A 429 -26.38 -22.63 12.44
CA LEU A 429 -27.73 -23.13 12.71
C LEU A 429 -27.79 -23.72 14.11
N ASP A 430 -28.79 -23.29 14.88
CA ASP A 430 -29.06 -23.83 16.21
C ASP A 430 -29.59 -25.27 16.08
N GLY A 431 -29.10 -26.15 16.96
CA GLY A 431 -29.84 -27.35 17.33
C GLY A 431 -31.10 -26.92 18.09
N VAL A 432 -32.16 -27.71 18.01
CA VAL A 432 -33.42 -27.43 18.71
C VAL A 432 -33.22 -27.53 20.22
N SER A 433 -32.67 -26.49 20.86
CA SER A 433 -32.70 -26.15 22.29
C SER A 433 -31.65 -25.06 22.57
N TYR A 434 -32.00 -24.10 23.42
CA TYR A 434 -31.25 -22.88 23.73
C TYR A 434 -29.94 -23.08 24.52
N GLU A 435 -29.43 -24.32 24.66
CA GLU A 435 -28.20 -24.63 25.39
C GLU A 435 -27.19 -25.38 24.49
N GLU A 436 -26.08 -24.69 24.25
CA GLU A 436 -24.85 -25.10 23.56
C GLU A 436 -24.89 -25.26 22.03
N ARG A 437 -24.15 -24.35 21.35
CA ARG A 437 -23.65 -24.54 19.98
C ARG A 437 -22.72 -25.76 19.95
N SER A 438 -23.31 -26.94 19.87
CA SER A 438 -22.60 -28.20 19.78
C SER A 438 -22.73 -28.76 18.38
N VAL A 439 -21.60 -29.17 17.81
CA VAL A 439 -21.57 -29.93 16.54
C VAL A 439 -21.95 -31.40 16.79
N PHE A 440 -22.08 -31.81 18.05
CA PHE A 440 -22.52 -33.13 18.47
C PHE A 440 -24.03 -33.13 18.72
N SER A 441 -24.70 -34.14 18.17
CA SER A 441 -26.15 -34.33 18.20
C SER A 441 -26.47 -35.82 18.35
N ALA A 442 -27.71 -36.15 18.69
CA ALA A 442 -28.16 -37.55 18.75
C ALA A 442 -27.86 -38.32 17.45
N CYS A 443 -27.97 -37.66 16.29
CA CYS A 443 -27.75 -38.29 14.99
C CYS A 443 -26.30 -38.74 14.73
N ASN A 444 -25.29 -38.09 15.35
CA ASN A 444 -23.88 -38.46 15.18
C ASN A 444 -23.28 -39.14 16.42
N SER A 445 -24.11 -39.51 17.39
CA SER A 445 -23.70 -40.13 18.66
C SER A 445 -23.12 -41.55 18.50
N ASP A 446 -23.50 -42.24 17.42
CA ASP A 446 -23.00 -43.56 17.03
C ASP A 446 -21.57 -43.53 16.47
N CYS A 447 -21.06 -42.35 16.12
CA CYS A 447 -19.74 -42.14 15.56
C CYS A 447 -18.77 -41.53 16.59
N VAL A 448 -17.50 -41.95 16.56
CA VAL A 448 -16.44 -41.26 17.33
C VAL A 448 -15.86 -40.14 16.47
N CYS A 449 -16.48 -38.97 16.52
CA CYS A 449 -16.06 -37.80 15.75
C CYS A 449 -15.19 -36.84 16.56
N SER A 450 -14.19 -36.25 15.90
CA SER A 450 -13.42 -35.14 16.45
C SER A 450 -14.12 -33.82 16.15
N GLY A 451 -14.40 -33.04 17.19
CA GLY A 451 -14.91 -31.67 17.05
C GLY A 451 -13.86 -30.69 16.53
N ARG A 452 -12.60 -31.11 16.35
CA ARG A 452 -11.50 -30.27 15.85
C ARG A 452 -11.40 -30.29 14.33
N ASP A 453 -11.90 -31.35 13.70
CA ASP A 453 -11.74 -31.59 12.27
C ASP A 453 -12.54 -30.56 11.46
N TRP A 454 -12.00 -30.18 10.30
CA TRP A 454 -12.69 -29.37 9.31
C TRP A 454 -12.60 -30.03 7.93
N ASP A 455 -13.63 -30.77 7.54
CA ASP A 455 -13.77 -31.41 6.23
C ASP A 455 -15.22 -31.25 5.71
N PRO A 456 -15.62 -30.03 5.33
CA PRO A 456 -17.02 -29.71 5.12
C PRO A 456 -17.66 -30.54 4.00
N VAL A 457 -18.90 -30.97 4.24
CA VAL A 457 -19.76 -31.63 3.26
C VAL A 457 -21.12 -30.99 3.18
N CYS A 458 -21.68 -30.95 1.98
CA CYS A 458 -23.02 -30.45 1.71
C CYS A 458 -24.01 -31.61 1.70
N GLY A 459 -24.92 -31.65 2.67
CA GLY A 459 -26.05 -32.56 2.63
C GLY A 459 -27.06 -32.16 1.57
N GLU A 460 -27.80 -33.13 1.04
CA GLU A 460 -28.86 -32.89 0.06
C GLU A 460 -29.98 -31.97 0.60
N ASN A 461 -30.07 -31.82 1.92
CA ASN A 461 -30.92 -30.85 2.61
C ASN A 461 -30.45 -29.38 2.52
N GLY A 462 -29.34 -29.11 1.80
CA GLY A 462 -28.78 -27.77 1.63
C GLY A 462 -28.09 -27.21 2.88
N ILE A 463 -27.75 -28.07 3.86
CA ILE A 463 -27.01 -27.70 5.08
C ILE A 463 -25.59 -28.25 4.98
N THR A 464 -24.61 -27.40 5.34
CA THR A 464 -23.21 -27.82 5.41
C THR A 464 -22.93 -28.43 6.79
N TYR A 465 -22.22 -29.55 6.81
CA TYR A 465 -21.75 -30.20 8.03
C TYR A 465 -20.23 -30.07 8.12
N VAL A 466 -19.70 -30.00 9.34
CA VAL A 466 -18.26 -29.77 9.61
C VAL A 466 -17.38 -30.90 9.10
N SER A 467 -17.86 -32.15 9.14
CA SER A 467 -17.19 -33.32 8.60
C SER A 467 -18.21 -34.40 8.19
N PRO A 468 -17.86 -35.38 7.34
CA PRO A 468 -18.74 -36.51 7.03
C PRO A 468 -19.08 -37.33 8.27
N CYS A 469 -18.15 -37.43 9.24
CA CYS A 469 -18.40 -38.08 10.52
C CYS A 469 -19.51 -37.35 11.30
N LEU A 470 -19.41 -36.02 11.40
CA LEU A 470 -20.39 -35.21 12.11
C LEU A 470 -21.74 -35.12 11.38
N ALA A 471 -21.76 -35.42 10.08
CA ALA A 471 -22.98 -35.67 9.30
C ALA A 471 -23.54 -37.10 9.48
N GLY A 472 -22.81 -37.98 10.16
CA GLY A 472 -23.18 -39.37 10.42
C GLY A 472 -23.09 -40.29 9.19
N CYS A 473 -22.24 -39.95 8.22
CA CYS A 473 -22.11 -40.74 6.99
C CYS A 473 -21.28 -42.02 7.20
N GLN A 474 -21.81 -43.15 6.73
CA GLN A 474 -21.18 -44.47 6.94
C GLN A 474 -20.33 -44.93 5.75
N THR A 475 -20.67 -44.51 4.54
CA THR A 475 -20.03 -44.98 3.30
C THR A 475 -19.62 -43.82 2.41
N SER A 476 -18.58 -44.02 1.59
CA SER A 476 -18.10 -43.06 0.59
C SER A 476 -17.89 -43.76 -0.74
N THR A 477 -18.40 -43.18 -1.82
CA THR A 477 -18.27 -43.68 -3.19
C THR A 477 -17.67 -42.60 -4.09
N GLY A 478 -16.80 -42.98 -5.03
CA GLY A 478 -16.12 -42.05 -5.93
C GLY A 478 -14.68 -41.75 -5.52
N SER A 479 -14.06 -40.80 -6.21
CA SER A 479 -12.68 -40.36 -5.96
C SER A 479 -12.55 -38.85 -6.12
N GLY A 480 -11.69 -38.23 -5.30
CA GLY A 480 -11.42 -36.80 -5.33
C GLY A 480 -12.68 -35.95 -5.20
N LYS A 481 -12.84 -34.96 -6.07
CA LYS A 481 -13.97 -34.01 -6.07
C LYS A 481 -15.33 -34.68 -6.31
N ASN A 482 -15.36 -35.84 -6.96
CA ASN A 482 -16.59 -36.58 -7.25
C ASN A 482 -16.95 -37.58 -6.15
N THR A 483 -16.35 -37.45 -4.97
CA THR A 483 -16.69 -38.30 -3.83
C THR A 483 -18.06 -37.90 -3.27
N VAL A 484 -18.92 -38.89 -3.09
CA VAL A 484 -20.25 -38.76 -2.49
C VAL A 484 -20.30 -39.66 -1.27
N PHE A 485 -20.74 -39.11 -0.15
CA PHE A 485 -20.99 -39.83 1.09
C PHE A 485 -22.44 -40.28 1.14
N SER A 486 -22.69 -41.48 1.65
CA SER A 486 -24.02 -42.08 1.72
C SER A 486 -24.30 -42.64 3.11
N ASN A 487 -25.60 -42.83 3.41
CA ASN A 487 -26.12 -43.21 4.73
C ASN A 487 -25.73 -42.19 5.82
N CYS A 488 -25.99 -40.91 5.57
CA CYS A 488 -25.73 -39.84 6.52
C CYS A 488 -26.95 -39.61 7.44
N SER A 489 -26.87 -40.06 8.69
CA SER A 489 -27.98 -40.00 9.66
C SER A 489 -28.42 -38.57 10.02
N CYS A 490 -27.50 -37.61 10.08
CA CYS A 490 -27.85 -36.22 10.43
C CYS A 490 -28.55 -35.45 9.31
N VAL A 491 -28.48 -35.95 8.06
CA VAL A 491 -29.19 -35.35 6.92
C VAL A 491 -30.71 -35.59 7.01
N VAL A 492 -31.12 -36.70 7.65
CA VAL A 492 -32.53 -37.10 7.84
C VAL A 492 -33.30 -36.15 8.77
N ALA A 493 -32.65 -35.61 9.79
CA ALA A 493 -33.30 -34.94 10.92
C ALA A 493 -33.95 -33.57 10.58
N ALA A 494 -33.86 -33.11 9.32
CA ALA A 494 -34.34 -31.80 8.87
C ALA A 494 -35.71 -31.85 8.12
N GLY A 495 -36.52 -32.89 8.31
CA GLY A 495 -37.94 -32.87 7.93
C GLY A 495 -38.29 -33.25 6.48
N LEU A 496 -37.36 -33.78 5.69
CA LEU A 496 -37.66 -34.37 4.38
C LEU A 496 -37.62 -35.90 4.45
N SER A 497 -38.80 -36.52 4.49
CA SER A 497 -38.96 -37.96 4.31
C SER A 497 -38.77 -38.32 2.83
N SER A 498 -37.90 -39.31 2.54
CA SER A 498 -37.66 -39.96 1.24
C SER A 498 -36.77 -39.26 0.19
N GLY A 499 -35.65 -38.67 0.62
CA GLY A 499 -34.52 -38.36 -0.28
C GLY A 499 -33.38 -39.40 -0.14
N ASN A 500 -32.50 -39.50 -1.14
CA ASN A 500 -31.25 -40.23 -1.01
C ASN A 500 -30.41 -39.56 0.12
N LEU A 501 -29.93 -40.33 1.10
CA LEU A 501 -29.24 -39.79 2.28
C LEU A 501 -27.77 -39.50 1.97
N THR A 502 -27.55 -38.57 1.05
CA THR A 502 -26.23 -38.29 0.48
C THR A 502 -25.69 -36.93 0.88
N ALA A 503 -24.37 -36.85 0.94
CA ALA A 503 -23.64 -35.60 1.10
C ALA A 503 -22.49 -35.53 0.09
N SER A 504 -22.32 -34.36 -0.54
CA SER A 504 -21.24 -34.09 -1.48
C SER A 504 -20.10 -33.31 -0.81
N VAL A 505 -18.89 -33.41 -1.36
CA VAL A 505 -17.73 -32.70 -0.82
C VAL A 505 -17.87 -31.19 -0.96
N GLY A 506 -17.49 -30.47 0.10
CA GLY A 506 -17.41 -29.00 0.12
C GLY A 506 -18.61 -28.37 0.80
N HIS A 507 -18.64 -27.04 0.78
CA HIS A 507 -19.77 -26.28 1.30
C HIS A 507 -20.96 -26.38 0.34
N CYS A 508 -22.17 -26.29 0.89
CA CYS A 508 -23.33 -26.11 0.04
C CYS A 508 -23.20 -24.81 -0.77
N PRO A 509 -23.59 -24.82 -2.05
CA PRO A 509 -23.60 -23.61 -2.85
C PRO A 509 -24.40 -22.53 -2.14
N HIS A 510 -23.82 -21.33 -2.05
CA HIS A 510 -24.50 -20.17 -1.51
C HIS A 510 -25.75 -19.88 -2.34
N ARG A 511 -26.86 -19.54 -1.68
CA ARG A 511 -28.13 -19.18 -2.35
C ARG A 511 -27.94 -18.00 -3.31
N ASP A 512 -28.79 -17.99 -4.36
CA ASP A 512 -28.84 -17.02 -5.47
C ASP A 512 -28.77 -15.53 -5.07
N ASP A 513 -29.12 -15.18 -3.83
CA ASP A 513 -29.15 -13.80 -3.36
C ASP A 513 -27.75 -13.16 -3.25
N CYS A 514 -26.72 -13.92 -2.85
CA CYS A 514 -25.37 -13.34 -2.70
C CYS A 514 -24.70 -13.07 -4.06
N ASP A 515 -24.93 -13.96 -5.04
CA ASP A 515 -24.44 -13.79 -6.41
C ASP A 515 -25.13 -12.61 -7.13
N ARG A 516 -26.36 -12.25 -6.73
CA ARG A 516 -27.04 -11.02 -7.19
C ARG A 516 -26.48 -9.75 -6.57
N VAL A 517 -26.18 -9.75 -5.27
CA VAL A 517 -25.68 -8.56 -4.55
C VAL A 517 -24.21 -8.25 -4.90
N PHE A 518 -23.41 -9.26 -5.19
CA PHE A 518 -21.98 -9.11 -5.42
C PHE A 518 -21.59 -8.17 -6.58
N PRO A 519 -22.22 -8.23 -7.77
CA PRO A 519 -21.97 -7.26 -8.85
C PRO A 519 -22.26 -5.81 -8.46
N TYR A 520 -23.33 -5.55 -7.69
CA TYR A 520 -23.65 -4.21 -7.21
C TYR A 520 -22.60 -3.69 -6.23
N PHE A 521 -22.12 -4.55 -5.32
CA PHE A 521 -21.00 -4.22 -4.45
C PHE A 521 -19.75 -3.88 -5.26
N LEU A 522 -19.41 -4.68 -6.26
CA LEU A 522 -18.24 -4.43 -7.11
C LEU A 522 -18.35 -3.10 -7.86
N ALA A 523 -19.50 -2.82 -8.49
CA ALA A 523 -19.75 -1.57 -9.20
C ALA A 523 -19.64 -0.36 -8.28
N LEU A 524 -20.28 -0.40 -7.11
CA LEU A 524 -20.18 0.66 -6.12
C LEU A 524 -18.75 0.82 -5.59
N SER A 525 -18.01 -0.28 -5.41
CA SER A 525 -16.62 -0.27 -4.97
C SER A 525 -15.69 0.45 -5.96
N VAL A 526 -15.92 0.26 -7.25
CA VAL A 526 -15.20 0.93 -8.33
C VAL A 526 -15.49 2.42 -8.34
N ILE A 527 -16.77 2.80 -8.34
CA ILE A 527 -17.22 4.20 -8.34
C ILE A 527 -16.66 4.92 -7.12
N THR A 528 -16.75 4.30 -5.95
CA THR A 528 -16.25 4.85 -4.69
C THR A 528 -14.72 5.01 -4.72
N SER A 529 -14.00 4.00 -5.21
CA SER A 529 -12.53 4.06 -5.32
C SER A 529 -12.08 5.16 -6.28
N PHE A 530 -12.75 5.29 -7.43
CA PHE A 530 -12.51 6.35 -8.41
C PHE A 530 -12.75 7.73 -7.77
N ILE A 531 -13.92 7.95 -7.17
CA ILE A 531 -14.28 9.26 -6.56
C ILE A 531 -13.31 9.65 -5.46
N ILE A 532 -12.97 8.74 -4.54
CA ILE A 532 -12.01 9.04 -3.47
C ILE A 532 -10.65 9.40 -4.05
N SER A 533 -10.22 8.69 -5.10
CA SER A 533 -8.91 8.91 -5.72
C SER A 533 -8.81 10.22 -6.53
N LEU A 534 -9.91 10.81 -6.98
CA LEU A 534 -9.95 12.18 -7.55
C LEU A 534 -9.35 13.21 -6.59
N GLY A 535 -9.61 13.06 -5.29
CA GLY A 535 -9.10 13.95 -4.24
C GLY A 535 -7.63 13.73 -3.88
N GLY A 536 -7.00 12.66 -4.36
CA GLY A 536 -5.63 12.29 -3.99
C GLY A 536 -4.59 13.34 -4.40
N THR A 537 -4.53 13.67 -5.69
CA THR A 537 -3.57 14.66 -6.21
C THR A 537 -3.81 16.07 -5.63
N PRO A 538 -5.05 16.61 -5.61
CA PRO A 538 -5.33 17.90 -5.00
C PRO A 538 -5.02 17.94 -3.50
N GLY A 539 -5.31 16.87 -2.76
CA GLY A 539 -5.01 16.75 -1.34
C GLY A 539 -3.51 16.74 -1.04
N TYR A 540 -2.71 16.06 -1.87
CA TYR A 540 -1.25 16.07 -1.76
C TYR A 540 -0.65 17.45 -2.13
N MET A 541 -1.24 18.17 -3.08
CA MET A 541 -0.78 19.51 -3.47
C MET A 541 -1.00 20.56 -2.38
N VAL A 542 -2.01 20.39 -1.51
CA VAL A 542 -2.21 21.27 -0.34
C VAL A 542 -0.99 21.21 0.58
N LEU A 543 -0.44 20.01 0.86
CA LEU A 543 0.77 19.85 1.66
C LEU A 543 1.94 20.67 1.09
N ILE A 544 2.21 20.52 -0.21
CA ILE A 544 3.35 21.16 -0.86
C ILE A 544 3.21 22.69 -0.84
N ARG A 545 1.99 23.21 -1.02
CA ARG A 545 1.74 24.66 -1.15
C ARG A 545 1.61 25.37 0.20
N CYS A 546 1.25 24.68 1.28
CA CYS A 546 1.11 25.28 2.62
C CYS A 546 2.43 25.39 3.40
N ILE A 547 3.54 24.86 2.87
CA ILE A 547 4.83 24.84 3.55
C ILE A 547 5.78 25.84 2.90
N LYS A 548 6.47 26.62 3.73
CA LYS A 548 7.52 27.55 3.28
C LYS A 548 8.56 26.81 2.45
N PRO A 549 9.03 27.37 1.30
CA PRO A 549 9.98 26.70 0.41
C PRO A 549 11.19 26.07 1.11
N GLN A 550 11.72 26.76 2.12
CA GLN A 550 12.89 26.36 2.90
C GLN A 550 12.68 25.08 3.74
N LEU A 551 11.43 24.72 4.07
CA LEU A 551 11.09 23.57 4.92
C LEU A 551 10.40 22.42 4.17
N LYS A 552 10.17 22.56 2.85
CA LYS A 552 9.35 21.61 2.06
C LYS A 552 9.92 20.20 2.05
N SER A 553 11.22 20.05 1.78
CA SER A 553 11.89 18.74 1.70
C SER A 553 11.86 18.01 3.04
N LEU A 554 12.19 18.71 4.12
CA LEU A 554 12.14 18.18 5.49
C LEU A 554 10.73 17.74 5.86
N ALA A 555 9.73 18.55 5.55
CA ALA A 555 8.35 18.27 5.88
C ALA A 555 7.74 17.11 5.06
N LEU A 556 8.13 16.97 3.79
CA LEU A 556 7.79 15.81 2.97
C LEU A 556 8.46 14.53 3.49
N GLY A 557 9.72 14.61 3.90
CA GLY A 557 10.46 13.51 4.53
C GLY A 557 9.81 13.06 5.83
N PHE A 558 9.51 14.00 6.74
CA PHE A 558 8.85 13.70 8.01
C PHE A 558 7.42 13.20 7.84
N HIS A 559 6.66 13.75 6.89
CA HIS A 559 5.33 13.26 6.54
C HIS A 559 5.40 11.80 6.06
N THR A 560 6.33 11.49 5.17
CA THR A 560 6.52 10.12 4.67
C THR A 560 6.94 9.17 5.81
N LEU A 561 7.90 9.56 6.64
CA LEU A 561 8.34 8.78 7.79
C LEU A 561 7.19 8.48 8.76
N SER A 562 6.42 9.51 9.12
CA SER A 562 5.31 9.41 10.05
C SER A 562 4.17 8.56 9.50
N THR A 563 3.82 8.73 8.21
CA THR A 563 2.77 7.93 7.57
C THR A 563 3.16 6.46 7.41
N ARG A 564 4.41 6.16 7.05
CA ARG A 564 4.90 4.77 7.00
C ARG A 564 4.93 4.11 8.37
N THR A 565 5.35 4.85 9.41
CA THR A 565 5.42 4.33 10.79
C THR A 565 4.04 4.18 11.43
N LEU A 566 3.20 5.22 11.38
CA LEU A 566 1.93 5.30 12.12
C LEU A 566 0.72 4.86 11.31
N ALA A 567 0.83 4.66 10.00
CA ALA A 567 -0.22 4.07 9.17
C ALA A 567 0.18 2.75 8.55
N GLY A 568 1.39 2.65 8.01
CA GLY A 568 1.87 1.44 7.34
C GLY A 568 1.95 0.21 8.26
N ILE A 569 2.58 0.35 9.43
CA ILE A 569 2.77 -0.77 10.37
C ILE A 569 1.48 -1.14 11.12
N PRO A 570 0.78 -0.21 11.81
CA PRO A 570 -0.34 -0.59 12.66
C PRO A 570 -1.59 -1.00 11.88
N ALA A 571 -1.86 -0.40 10.71
CA ALA A 571 -3.12 -0.63 9.99
C ALA A 571 -3.40 -2.10 9.68
N PRO A 572 -2.49 -2.87 9.05
CA PRO A 572 -2.72 -4.28 8.83
C PRO A 572 -2.92 -5.07 10.14
N ILE A 573 -2.18 -4.73 11.22
CA ILE A 573 -2.21 -5.47 12.48
C ILE A 573 -3.59 -5.39 13.15
N TYR A 574 -4.11 -4.18 13.38
CA TYR A 574 -5.39 -4.04 14.09
C TYR A 574 -6.60 -4.37 13.21
N PHE A 575 -6.52 -4.16 11.88
CA PHE A 575 -7.56 -4.67 10.97
C PHE A 575 -7.62 -6.20 11.01
N GLY A 576 -6.45 -6.86 10.98
CA GLY A 576 -6.36 -8.31 11.14
C GLY A 576 -6.92 -8.79 12.48
N ALA A 577 -6.55 -8.14 13.58
CA ALA A 577 -7.06 -8.47 14.90
C ALA A 577 -8.58 -8.33 15.01
N ILE A 578 -9.17 -7.26 14.42
CA ILE A 578 -10.61 -7.07 14.39
C ILE A 578 -11.31 -8.16 13.56
N ILE A 579 -10.76 -8.52 12.39
CA ILE A 579 -11.29 -9.62 11.57
C ILE A 579 -11.31 -10.92 12.39
N ASP A 580 -10.23 -11.21 13.10
CA ASP A 580 -10.09 -12.40 13.95
C ASP A 580 -11.17 -12.49 15.05
N THR A 581 -11.64 -11.36 15.60
CA THR A 581 -12.73 -11.36 16.60
C THR A 581 -14.04 -11.94 16.08
N THR A 582 -14.23 -11.95 14.76
CA THR A 582 -15.47 -12.41 14.10
C THR A 582 -15.41 -13.89 13.71
N CYS A 583 -14.31 -14.59 14.04
CA CYS A 583 -14.14 -15.99 13.73
C CYS A 583 -15.10 -16.88 14.54
N LEU A 584 -15.86 -17.72 13.84
CA LEU A 584 -16.76 -18.71 14.45
C LEU A 584 -16.06 -20.05 14.69
N LYS A 585 -15.18 -20.46 13.77
CA LYS A 585 -14.42 -21.72 13.87
C LYS A 585 -12.94 -21.49 13.61
N TRP A 586 -12.14 -21.62 14.66
CA TRP A 586 -10.68 -21.62 14.56
C TRP A 586 -10.18 -22.98 14.08
N GLY A 587 -9.18 -22.97 13.20
CA GLY A 587 -8.29 -24.12 13.01
C GLY A 587 -7.48 -24.36 14.28
N GLN A 588 -7.02 -25.59 14.47
CA GLN A 588 -6.22 -25.97 15.63
C GLN A 588 -4.90 -26.58 15.18
N LYS A 589 -3.80 -26.10 15.76
CA LYS A 589 -2.47 -26.63 15.46
C LYS A 589 -2.31 -28.04 16.02
N ARG A 590 -1.42 -28.84 15.42
CA ARG A 590 -1.16 -30.23 15.84
C ARG A 590 -0.81 -30.37 17.33
N CYS A 591 -0.04 -29.43 17.87
CA CYS A 591 0.35 -29.40 19.29
C CYS A 591 -0.50 -28.46 20.15
N GLY A 592 -1.71 -28.13 19.70
CA GLY A 592 -2.61 -27.21 20.40
C GLY A 592 -2.35 -25.74 20.08
N GLY A 593 -3.33 -24.89 20.38
CA GLY A 593 -3.33 -23.46 20.04
C GLY A 593 -4.21 -23.12 18.82
N ARG A 594 -4.53 -21.82 18.68
CA ARG A 594 -5.37 -21.29 17.61
C ARG A 594 -4.59 -21.16 16.30
N GLY A 595 -5.20 -21.64 15.22
CA GLY A 595 -4.71 -21.62 13.86
C GLY A 595 -5.33 -20.52 13.00
N ALA A 596 -5.44 -20.76 11.70
CA ALA A 596 -6.21 -19.92 10.79
C ALA A 596 -7.71 -20.13 10.98
N CYS A 597 -8.49 -19.06 10.85
CA CYS A 597 -9.95 -19.17 10.93
C CYS A 597 -10.51 -19.90 9.70
N ARG A 598 -11.47 -20.81 9.92
CA ARG A 598 -12.12 -21.59 8.86
C ARG A 598 -13.43 -20.95 8.39
N ILE A 599 -14.19 -20.36 9.30
CA ILE A 599 -15.44 -19.67 9.00
C ILE A 599 -15.63 -18.45 9.91
N TYR A 600 -16.07 -17.35 9.32
CA TYR A 600 -16.34 -16.10 10.01
C TYR A 600 -17.84 -15.84 10.08
N ASN A 601 -18.28 -15.06 11.05
CA ASN A 601 -19.63 -14.50 11.07
C ASN A 601 -19.70 -13.33 10.07
N THR A 602 -20.39 -13.53 8.96
CA THR A 602 -20.52 -12.59 7.84
C THR A 602 -21.05 -11.21 8.28
N THR A 603 -22.00 -11.17 9.22
CA THR A 603 -22.58 -9.91 9.72
C THR A 603 -21.60 -9.18 10.64
N ALA A 604 -21.02 -9.89 11.60
CA ALA A 604 -20.03 -9.29 12.50
C ALA A 604 -18.79 -8.83 11.73
N TYR A 605 -18.32 -9.62 10.76
CA TYR A 605 -17.22 -9.24 9.87
C TYR A 605 -17.55 -7.94 9.15
N ARG A 606 -18.71 -7.85 8.48
CA ARG A 606 -19.13 -6.64 7.75
C ARG A 606 -19.10 -5.40 8.66
N ILE A 607 -19.75 -5.49 9.81
CA ILE A 607 -19.87 -4.36 10.75
C ILE A 607 -18.49 -3.96 11.29
N ALA A 608 -17.68 -4.93 11.70
CA ALA A 608 -16.39 -4.65 12.31
C ALA A 608 -15.37 -4.07 11.30
N TYR A 609 -15.27 -4.69 10.11
CA TYR A 609 -14.33 -4.28 9.06
C TYR A 609 -14.70 -2.92 8.42
N LEU A 610 -15.95 -2.76 8.00
CA LEU A 610 -16.41 -1.50 7.42
C LEU A 610 -16.56 -0.42 8.50
N GLY A 611 -17.04 -0.78 9.70
CA GLY A 611 -17.19 0.13 10.83
C GLY A 611 -15.87 0.74 11.26
N LEU A 612 -14.79 -0.03 11.33
CA LEU A 612 -13.46 0.49 11.60
C LEU A 612 -12.98 1.45 10.50
N THR A 613 -13.17 1.07 9.23
CA THR A 613 -12.77 1.90 8.08
C THR A 613 -13.50 3.25 8.10
N MET A 614 -14.81 3.22 8.36
CA MET A 614 -15.66 4.42 8.40
C MET A 614 -15.43 5.24 9.66
N GLY A 615 -15.25 4.60 10.82
CA GLY A 615 -14.92 5.27 12.08
C GLY A 615 -13.63 6.09 11.97
N LEU A 616 -12.57 5.50 11.41
CA LEU A 616 -11.32 6.23 11.13
C LEU A 616 -11.55 7.42 10.19
N ARG A 617 -12.35 7.25 9.14
CA ARG A 617 -12.69 8.35 8.22
C ARG A 617 -13.49 9.46 8.90
N THR A 618 -14.44 9.12 9.76
CA THR A 618 -15.23 10.11 10.50
C THR A 618 -14.33 10.97 11.39
N VAL A 619 -13.39 10.34 12.13
CA VAL A 619 -12.39 11.09 12.92
C VAL A 619 -11.54 11.99 12.02
N SER A 620 -11.10 11.48 10.87
CA SER A 620 -10.36 12.27 9.87
C SER A 620 -11.17 13.49 9.38
N PHE A 621 -12.48 13.37 9.16
CA PHE A 621 -13.32 14.50 8.73
C PHE A 621 -13.47 15.58 9.82
N LEU A 622 -13.60 15.18 11.09
CA LEU A 622 -13.63 16.14 12.20
C LEU A 622 -12.34 16.97 12.27
N LEU A 623 -11.19 16.31 12.10
CA LEU A 623 -9.89 16.98 12.03
C LEU A 623 -9.74 17.81 10.75
N CYS A 624 -10.29 17.37 9.61
CA CYS A 624 -10.31 18.16 8.38
C CYS A 624 -11.03 19.49 8.59
N ILE A 625 -12.19 19.50 9.26
CA ILE A 625 -12.96 20.73 9.54
C ILE A 625 -12.11 21.73 10.33
N LEU A 626 -11.43 21.27 11.38
CA LEU A 626 -10.48 22.09 12.15
C LEU A 626 -9.35 22.61 11.26
N GLY A 627 -8.79 21.74 10.41
CA GLY A 627 -7.75 22.09 9.44
C GLY A 627 -8.20 23.16 8.45
N PHE A 628 -9.45 23.12 7.97
CA PHE A 628 -10.01 24.15 7.09
C PHE A 628 -10.14 25.50 7.78
N VAL A 629 -10.56 25.54 9.04
CA VAL A 629 -10.65 26.80 9.81
C VAL A 629 -9.28 27.43 9.97
N LEU A 630 -8.29 26.63 10.38
CA LEU A 630 -6.90 27.09 10.54
C LEU A 630 -6.28 27.51 9.22
N LEU A 631 -6.53 26.77 8.14
CA LEU A 631 -6.05 27.11 6.80
C LEU A 631 -6.66 28.43 6.31
N LYS A 632 -7.96 28.65 6.54
CA LYS A 632 -8.63 29.91 6.20
C LYS A 632 -8.02 31.09 6.98
N GLN A 633 -7.82 30.93 8.28
CA GLN A 633 -7.18 31.96 9.12
C GLN A 633 -5.74 32.26 8.66
N HIS A 634 -4.97 31.23 8.31
CA HIS A 634 -3.62 31.39 7.80
C HIS A 634 -3.58 32.20 6.49
N LEU A 635 -4.44 31.85 5.53
CA LEU A 635 -4.54 32.57 4.26
C LEU A 635 -4.99 34.02 4.44
N GLN A 636 -5.97 34.27 5.32
CA GLN A 636 -6.41 35.63 5.65
C GLN A 636 -5.30 36.47 6.29
N ARG A 637 -4.45 35.84 7.12
CA ARG A 637 -3.30 36.50 7.75
C ARG A 637 -2.23 36.86 6.74
N GLU A 638 -1.97 35.97 5.78
CA GLU A 638 -1.05 36.24 4.66
C GLU A 638 -1.55 37.36 3.75
N GLU A 639 -2.84 37.34 3.37
CA GLU A 639 -3.46 38.42 2.58
C GLU A 639 -3.38 39.76 3.31
N CYS A 640 -3.68 39.81 4.60
CA CYS A 640 -3.61 41.04 5.41
C CYS A 640 -2.17 41.54 5.56
N SER A 641 -1.18 40.65 5.71
CA SER A 641 0.23 41.04 5.75
C SER A 641 0.72 41.58 4.40
N THR A 642 0.28 40.98 3.29
CA THR A 642 0.62 41.42 1.94
C THR A 642 0.00 42.79 1.64
N HIS A 643 -1.24 43.03 2.05
CA HIS A 643 -1.89 44.35 1.96
C HIS A 643 -1.21 45.42 2.82
N ARG A 644 -0.74 45.08 4.03
CA ARG A 644 0.02 46.01 4.87
C ARG A 644 1.38 46.38 4.28
N VAL A 645 2.08 45.41 3.68
CA VAL A 645 3.36 45.66 2.99
C VAL A 645 3.14 46.46 1.70
N ALA A 646 2.07 46.19 0.95
CA ALA A 646 1.71 46.98 -0.24
C ALA A 646 1.32 48.43 0.11
N ASN A 647 0.55 48.63 1.18
CA ASN A 647 0.22 49.97 1.66
C ASN A 647 1.45 50.71 2.21
N GLY A 648 2.31 50.05 3.00
CA GLY A 648 3.55 50.66 3.49
C GLY A 648 4.55 50.98 2.38
N GLY A 649 4.59 50.17 1.31
CA GLY A 649 5.37 50.47 0.11
C GLY A 649 4.81 51.65 -0.69
N ALA A 650 3.49 51.75 -0.82
CA ALA A 650 2.83 52.90 -1.46
C ALA A 650 2.98 54.19 -0.64
N GLU A 651 2.98 54.10 0.69
CA GLU A 651 3.19 55.22 1.61
C GLU A 651 4.67 55.70 1.57
N LEU A 652 5.62 54.76 1.48
CA LEU A 652 7.04 55.08 1.28
C LEU A 652 7.32 55.67 -0.11
N GLU A 653 6.63 55.22 -1.16
CA GLU A 653 6.68 55.82 -2.50
C GLU A 653 6.02 57.21 -2.56
N ALA A 654 4.97 57.45 -1.76
CA ALA A 654 4.33 58.76 -1.64
C ALA A 654 5.26 59.75 -0.91
N LEU A 655 5.87 59.35 0.22
CA LEU A 655 6.85 60.16 0.94
C LEU A 655 8.08 60.47 0.07
N ARG A 656 8.55 59.51 -0.73
CA ARG A 656 9.66 59.74 -1.68
C ARG A 656 9.30 60.71 -2.79
N LYS A 657 8.03 60.77 -3.22
CA LYS A 657 7.54 61.77 -4.19
C LYS A 657 7.43 63.16 -3.56
N GLU A 658 7.04 63.26 -2.29
CA GLU A 658 7.02 64.53 -1.56
C GLU A 658 8.42 65.08 -1.31
N GLU A 659 9.40 64.24 -0.95
CA GLU A 659 10.80 64.65 -0.81
C GLU A 659 11.41 65.14 -2.14
N VAL A 660 11.06 64.51 -3.27
CA VAL A 660 11.51 64.95 -4.61
C VAL A 660 10.83 66.26 -5.04
N LEU A 661 9.57 66.49 -4.66
CA LEU A 661 8.90 67.77 -4.90
C LEU A 661 9.44 68.90 -4.02
N ALA A 662 9.79 68.62 -2.76
CA ALA A 662 10.42 69.57 -1.85
C ALA A 662 11.83 69.96 -2.35
N SER A 663 12.63 68.99 -2.79
CA SER A 663 13.98 69.24 -3.34
C SER A 663 13.97 70.05 -4.65
N ASN A 664 12.94 69.92 -5.49
CA ASN A 664 12.78 70.74 -6.70
C ASN A 664 12.26 72.15 -6.41
N SER A 665 11.58 72.35 -5.27
CA SER A 665 11.09 73.67 -4.84
C SER A 665 12.24 74.52 -4.30
N ASP A 666 13.18 73.93 -3.57
CA ASP A 666 14.39 74.60 -3.08
C ASP A 666 15.38 74.99 -4.20
N GLN A 667 15.43 74.23 -5.30
CA GLN A 667 16.20 74.63 -6.49
C GLN A 667 15.56 75.78 -7.28
N SER A 668 14.23 75.96 -7.19
CA SER A 668 13.55 77.08 -7.86
C SER A 668 13.69 78.43 -7.12
N LEU A 669 13.97 78.39 -5.82
CA LEU A 669 14.19 79.60 -5.00
C LEU A 669 15.63 80.15 -5.09
N GLN A 670 16.61 79.36 -5.53
CA GLN A 670 18.01 79.82 -5.68
C GLN A 670 18.35 80.43 -7.06
N THR A 671 17.43 80.40 -8.03
CA THR A 671 17.63 81.02 -9.36
C THR A 671 16.89 82.34 -9.58
N SER A 672 16.37 82.98 -8.52
CA SER A 672 15.57 84.22 -8.64
C SER A 672 16.01 85.36 -7.72
N THR A 673 17.28 85.42 -7.31
CA THR A 673 17.86 86.60 -6.63
C THR A 673 19.33 86.85 -7.00
N THR A 674 19.63 87.02 -8.29
CA THR A 674 20.82 87.76 -8.74
C THR A 674 20.55 88.26 -10.14
N ASP A 675 20.08 89.50 -10.24
CA ASP A 675 20.50 90.49 -11.25
C ASP A 675 19.52 91.66 -11.26
N TYR A 676 19.81 92.68 -10.44
CA TYR A 676 19.44 94.07 -10.70
C TYR A 676 20.25 95.01 -9.79
N ASN A 677 21.40 95.50 -10.27
CA ASN A 677 21.91 96.87 -10.16
C ASN A 677 23.44 96.94 -10.37
N SER A 678 23.89 97.36 -11.55
CA SER A 678 24.73 98.57 -11.68
C SER A 678 25.08 98.90 -13.15
N THR A 679 24.77 100.15 -13.51
CA THR A 679 25.48 101.09 -14.41
C THR A 679 25.57 100.82 -15.93
N GLU A 680 24.66 101.44 -16.67
CA GLU A 680 24.86 102.62 -17.55
C GLU A 680 26.21 102.84 -18.29
N ARG A 681 26.08 103.26 -19.58
CA ARG A 681 27.07 103.69 -20.63
C ARG A 681 27.62 102.55 -21.50
N GLU A 682 27.68 102.61 -22.84
CA GLU A 682 27.72 103.74 -23.77
C GLU A 682 27.39 103.27 -25.23
N THR A 683 26.49 104.01 -25.89
CA THR A 683 26.46 104.44 -27.32
C THR A 683 26.59 103.50 -28.55
N ARG A 684 25.56 103.67 -29.41
CA ARG A 684 25.51 103.75 -30.90
C ARG A 684 25.65 102.43 -31.69
N LEU A 685 24.82 102.13 -32.68
CA LEU A 685 23.82 102.90 -33.46
C LEU A 685 22.78 101.92 -34.01
#